data_AF-A0A956NIM8-F1
#
_entry.id   AF-A0A956NIM8-F1
#
_cell.length_a   1.000
_cell.length_b   1.000
_cell.length_c   1.000
_cell.angle_alpha   90.00
_cell.angle_beta   90.00
_cell.angle_gamma   90.00
#
_symmetry.space_group_name_H-M   'P 1'
#
loop_
_entity.id
_entity.type
_entity.pdbx_description
1 polymer ?
#
loop_
_entity_poly.entity_id
_entity_poly.type
_entity_poly.pdbx_seq_one_letter_code
_entity_poly.pdbx_strand_id
1 'polypeptide(L)'
;MKNANESTVSVRGSLWILALLLILTGGCRPAFRTMAEIQRAYDLPPLPTAEQYPDFDAVVVLATVDTELYGTDRGLWTDQVFHRIVRVFRNAETRANVEIDLFPGEQLVALEARIHTPEGRILPIRREEVDLGRANVPLPGTSGSETSVDNASIEKNTVRLHFEGLVPGATYEYRYRLRRKEPYLYDSWAVQEYDPVLFAQYRLTVPQILYDEEGKEWDWRYRYYRCARIGSPVIVEENNPGLGLTETYTWTLRDVPGFTPEPRMPPHEEYLSYARFAHTAWETWDEVTESYWTNHLTEALEPDDRVAEALRDILSSGATSMSISGSSLASDDELSRSRRKVAAIARYVQQMPAIDLELGQGSLTPAKPAKVLERGRADTKDKAVLLVALLRETGYEADPALVVTRDHGPLDAKFPNWSFNHMLVLVELGSERIWIDPTARHYPFGELPWRSEGVEAVVVRTGGTAELLITPRPEAKHNSHLTEVRMTVGTDGQTRGDVEMILDGEPGSLLLGALDTISEKNGTDRRDAVRQWCESEIRSTYADAAVTSIELRETSPGRALVSFAFETHEVIVDDILPHLSAYPFPFDAGLDLIGQVERRFPVENGYPSTWTRRITVDLEPSEYAVAAVPSNVDIHDREIAFESRFEIQGEQTVRSEETLTLRRSRMLTRSYEIARDILDAQEMAGATSVLLKERPAN
;
A
#
# COMPACT_ATOMS: atom_id res chain seq x y z
N MET A 1 32.55 32.15 -24.80
CA MET A 1 33.31 31.07 -25.47
C MET A 1 33.47 29.93 -24.49
N LYS A 2 33.23 28.71 -24.99
CA LYS A 2 33.05 27.44 -24.27
C LYS A 2 34.13 27.19 -23.20
N ASN A 3 33.71 26.75 -22.02
CA ASN A 3 34.55 25.95 -21.14
C ASN A 3 33.75 24.74 -20.64
N ALA A 4 34.43 23.60 -20.74
CA ALA A 4 33.98 22.28 -20.39
C ALA A 4 33.65 22.17 -18.89
N ASN A 5 32.58 21.45 -18.59
CA ASN A 5 32.48 20.70 -17.35
C ASN A 5 31.81 19.37 -17.70
N GLU A 6 32.64 18.34 -17.79
CA GLU A 6 32.24 16.95 -17.89
C GLU A 6 31.41 16.60 -16.66
N SER A 7 30.12 16.31 -16.88
CA SER A 7 29.27 15.62 -15.93
C SER A 7 29.75 14.17 -15.82
N THR A 8 30.60 13.91 -14.83
CA THR A 8 30.81 12.58 -14.27
C THR A 8 29.53 12.11 -13.61
N VAL A 9 28.57 11.66 -14.42
CA VAL A 9 27.48 10.80 -13.96
C VAL A 9 28.14 9.54 -13.42
N SER A 10 28.05 9.35 -12.11
CA SER A 10 28.54 8.18 -11.38
C SER A 10 27.95 6.90 -11.99
N VAL A 11 28.74 6.25 -12.84
CA VAL A 11 28.54 4.90 -13.36
C VAL A 11 28.73 3.91 -12.20
N ARG A 12 27.72 3.79 -11.32
CA ARG A 12 27.63 2.71 -10.32
C ARG A 12 26.43 1.78 -10.53
N GLY A 13 25.57 2.06 -11.52
CA GLY A 13 24.42 1.21 -11.88
C GLY A 13 24.72 0.09 -12.89
N SER A 14 25.92 0.05 -13.49
CA SER A 14 26.16 -0.73 -14.71
C SER A 14 26.70 -2.16 -14.52
N LEU A 15 26.84 -2.63 -13.27
CA LEU A 15 27.35 -3.99 -12.99
C LEU A 15 26.27 -5.09 -13.10
N TRP A 16 24.98 -4.73 -13.05
CA TRP A 16 23.86 -5.66 -13.18
C TRP A 16 23.55 -6.05 -14.64
N ILE A 17 23.95 -5.21 -15.59
CA ILE A 17 23.62 -5.33 -17.03
C ILE A 17 24.52 -6.35 -17.75
N LEU A 18 25.73 -6.61 -17.24
CA LEU A 18 26.68 -7.52 -17.91
C LEU A 18 26.37 -9.02 -17.75
N ALA A 19 25.56 -9.42 -16.76
CA ALA A 19 25.21 -10.82 -16.55
C ALA A 19 24.12 -11.32 -17.53
N LEU A 20 23.19 -10.46 -17.94
CA LEU A 20 22.11 -10.83 -18.88
C LEU A 20 22.58 -11.00 -20.33
N LEU A 21 23.70 -10.37 -20.71
CA LEU A 21 24.26 -10.44 -22.07
C LEU A 21 24.85 -11.81 -22.45
N LEU A 22 25.08 -12.71 -21.48
CA LEU A 22 25.56 -14.08 -21.70
C LEU A 22 24.46 -15.15 -21.55
N ILE A 23 23.24 -14.78 -21.14
CA ILE A 23 22.12 -15.71 -20.89
C ILE A 23 21.29 -15.96 -22.16
N LEU A 24 21.75 -15.56 -23.35
CA LEU A 24 21.12 -15.95 -24.62
C LEU A 24 22.10 -16.50 -25.66
N THR A 25 23.39 -16.64 -25.32
CA THR A 25 24.41 -17.11 -26.27
C THR A 25 25.33 -18.18 -25.66
N GLY A 26 24.97 -19.45 -25.90
CA GLY A 26 25.92 -20.54 -26.10
C GLY A 26 26.69 -21.08 -24.88
N GLY A 27 26.15 -22.13 -24.27
CA GLY A 27 26.88 -23.08 -23.42
C GLY A 27 25.93 -24.20 -23.01
N CYS A 28 26.25 -25.46 -23.33
CA CYS A 28 25.44 -26.68 -23.16
C CYS A 28 24.26 -26.55 -22.19
N ARG A 29 23.09 -26.15 -22.71
CA ARG A 29 21.85 -26.19 -21.94
C ARG A 29 21.27 -27.59 -22.04
N PRO A 30 20.85 -28.23 -20.94
CA PRO A 30 19.96 -29.38 -21.08
C PRO A 30 18.75 -28.92 -21.90
N ALA A 31 18.44 -29.66 -22.97
CA ALA A 31 17.30 -29.36 -23.83
C ALA A 31 16.05 -29.21 -22.95
N PHE A 32 15.26 -28.17 -23.20
CA PHE A 32 14.00 -28.01 -22.47
C PHE A 32 13.15 -29.27 -22.64
N ARG A 33 12.56 -29.72 -21.54
CA ARG A 33 11.58 -30.82 -21.57
C ARG A 33 10.38 -30.41 -22.43
N THR A 34 9.89 -31.31 -23.26
CA THR A 34 8.57 -31.19 -23.90
C THR A 34 7.48 -31.19 -22.83
N MET A 35 6.29 -30.66 -23.14
CA MET A 35 5.17 -30.70 -22.19
C MET A 35 4.87 -32.14 -21.71
N ALA A 36 4.97 -33.12 -22.60
CA ALA A 36 4.78 -34.53 -22.25
C ALA A 36 5.83 -35.07 -21.26
N GLU A 37 7.09 -34.63 -21.37
CA GLU A 37 8.15 -34.98 -20.43
C GLU A 37 7.94 -34.30 -19.07
N ILE A 38 7.44 -33.07 -19.05
CA ILE A 38 7.09 -32.36 -17.82
C ILE A 38 5.92 -33.05 -17.12
N GLN A 39 4.85 -33.37 -17.86
CA GLN A 39 3.71 -34.10 -17.33
C GLN A 39 4.12 -35.45 -16.74
N ARG A 40 5.03 -36.18 -17.39
CA ARG A 40 5.57 -37.43 -16.85
C ARG A 40 6.43 -37.21 -15.60
N ALA A 41 7.26 -36.16 -15.58
CA ALA A 41 8.17 -35.88 -14.48
C ALA A 41 7.46 -35.49 -13.17
N TYR A 42 6.33 -34.79 -13.28
CA TYR A 42 5.56 -34.31 -12.12
C TYR A 42 4.23 -35.08 -11.93
N ASP A 43 3.99 -36.11 -12.74
CA ASP A 43 2.73 -36.88 -12.75
C ASP A 43 1.51 -35.93 -12.88
N LEU A 44 1.52 -35.11 -13.94
CA LEU A 44 0.46 -34.13 -14.21
C LEU A 44 -0.61 -34.74 -15.13
N PRO A 45 -1.88 -34.34 -14.96
CA PRO A 45 -2.94 -34.73 -15.88
C PRO A 45 -2.73 -34.12 -17.28
N PRO A 46 -3.53 -34.53 -18.29
CA PRO A 46 -3.66 -33.80 -19.55
C PRO A 46 -3.89 -32.29 -19.30
N LEU A 47 -3.44 -31.46 -20.26
CA LEU A 47 -3.59 -30.01 -20.12
C LEU A 47 -5.07 -29.65 -19.93
N PRO A 48 -5.38 -28.74 -18.99
CA PRO A 48 -6.75 -28.37 -18.70
C PRO A 48 -7.39 -27.64 -19.88
N THR A 49 -8.72 -27.61 -19.88
CA THR A 49 -9.56 -26.97 -20.89
C THR A 49 -10.43 -25.87 -20.27
N ALA A 50 -10.92 -24.95 -21.09
CA ALA A 50 -11.80 -23.86 -20.65
C ALA A 50 -13.10 -24.38 -20.00
N GLU A 51 -13.60 -25.54 -20.43
CA GLU A 51 -14.82 -26.16 -19.87
C GLU A 51 -14.63 -26.64 -18.43
N GLN A 52 -13.42 -27.04 -18.06
CA GLN A 52 -13.09 -27.46 -16.69
C GLN A 52 -12.95 -26.26 -15.73
N TYR A 53 -12.70 -25.06 -16.27
CA TYR A 53 -12.47 -23.83 -15.52
C TYR A 53 -13.28 -22.67 -16.13
N PRO A 54 -14.62 -22.71 -16.05
CA PRO A 54 -15.48 -21.74 -16.71
C PRO A 54 -15.24 -20.30 -16.22
N ASP A 55 -14.83 -20.13 -14.96
CA ASP A 55 -14.69 -18.84 -14.28
C ASP A 55 -13.26 -18.25 -14.34
N PHE A 56 -12.28 -18.96 -14.92
CA PHE A 56 -10.88 -18.54 -14.92
C PHE A 56 -10.29 -18.44 -16.33
N ASP A 57 -9.61 -17.36 -16.65
CA ASP A 57 -9.00 -17.19 -17.98
C ASP A 57 -7.76 -18.06 -18.20
N ALA A 58 -7.14 -18.53 -17.12
CA ALA A 58 -5.96 -19.36 -17.15
C ALA A 58 -5.91 -20.32 -15.96
N VAL A 59 -5.03 -21.31 -16.06
CA VAL A 59 -4.67 -22.24 -14.98
C VAL A 59 -3.16 -22.40 -14.94
N VAL A 60 -2.59 -22.30 -13.74
CA VAL A 60 -1.19 -22.62 -13.50
C VAL A 60 -1.05 -24.14 -13.47
N VAL A 61 -0.47 -24.70 -14.53
CA VAL A 61 -0.27 -26.15 -14.67
C VAL A 61 0.84 -26.64 -13.74
N LEU A 62 1.90 -25.84 -13.61
CA LEU A 62 3.05 -26.15 -12.79
C LEU A 62 3.58 -24.87 -12.14
N ALA A 63 3.78 -24.94 -10.82
CA ALA A 63 4.41 -23.92 -10.01
C ALA A 63 5.46 -24.57 -9.10
N THR A 64 6.74 -24.46 -9.44
CA THR A 64 7.82 -24.92 -8.55
C THR A 64 8.73 -23.80 -8.11
N VAL A 65 9.19 -23.90 -6.87
CA VAL A 65 10.23 -23.06 -6.29
C VAL A 65 11.25 -23.98 -5.63
N ASP A 66 12.46 -24.04 -6.20
CA ASP A 66 13.59 -24.79 -5.64
C ASP A 66 14.56 -23.80 -4.99
N THR A 67 14.71 -23.87 -3.67
CA THR A 67 15.53 -22.99 -2.85
C THR A 67 16.75 -23.76 -2.33
N GLU A 68 17.95 -23.30 -2.66
CA GLU A 68 19.22 -23.85 -2.19
C GLU A 68 19.95 -22.85 -1.31
N LEU A 69 20.38 -23.28 -0.12
CA LEU A 69 21.19 -22.49 0.79
C LEU A 69 22.65 -22.89 0.69
N TYR A 70 23.55 -21.93 0.83
CA TYR A 70 24.98 -22.23 0.90
C TYR A 70 25.78 -21.14 1.60
N GLY A 71 26.74 -21.56 2.42
CA GLY A 71 27.69 -20.67 3.09
C GLY A 71 28.85 -20.28 2.18
N THR A 72 29.30 -19.04 2.30
CA THR A 72 30.53 -18.53 1.69
C THR A 72 31.37 -17.82 2.76
N ASP A 73 32.62 -17.47 2.44
CA ASP A 73 33.46 -16.58 3.24
C ASP A 73 32.82 -15.19 3.47
N ARG A 74 31.82 -14.84 2.65
CA ARG A 74 31.09 -13.57 2.69
C ARG A 74 29.68 -13.67 3.31
N GLY A 75 29.37 -14.79 3.95
CA GLY A 75 28.09 -15.05 4.60
C GLY A 75 27.23 -16.09 3.89
N LEU A 76 25.99 -16.23 4.36
CA LEU A 76 25.00 -17.18 3.86
C LEU A 76 24.30 -16.62 2.61
N TRP A 77 24.10 -17.46 1.60
CA TRP A 77 23.44 -17.11 0.35
C TRP A 77 22.29 -18.07 0.05
N THR A 78 21.37 -17.60 -0.77
CA THR A 78 20.24 -18.36 -1.27
C THR A 78 20.16 -18.24 -2.79
N ASP A 79 20.06 -19.38 -3.47
CA ASP A 79 19.65 -19.46 -4.87
C ASP A 79 18.24 -20.03 -4.95
N GLN A 80 17.32 -19.32 -5.59
CA GLN A 80 15.95 -19.76 -5.81
C GLN A 80 15.68 -19.90 -7.31
N VAL A 81 15.21 -21.07 -7.72
CA VAL A 81 14.76 -21.34 -9.09
C VAL A 81 13.25 -21.41 -9.10
N PHE A 82 12.62 -20.45 -9.76
CA PHE A 82 11.18 -20.43 -10.01
C PHE A 82 10.90 -21.05 -11.37
N HIS A 83 9.95 -21.98 -11.47
CA HIS A 83 9.49 -22.56 -12.73
C HIS A 83 7.96 -22.56 -12.79
N ARG A 84 7.44 -21.92 -13.84
CA ARG A 84 6.02 -21.63 -13.98
C ARG A 84 5.56 -22.02 -15.37
N ILE A 85 4.42 -22.72 -15.44
CA ILE A 85 3.76 -23.12 -16.68
C ILE A 85 2.29 -22.76 -16.56
N VAL A 86 1.79 -21.90 -17.44
CA VAL A 86 0.43 -21.37 -17.39
C VAL A 86 -0.30 -21.65 -18.68
N ARG A 87 -1.44 -22.32 -18.57
CA ARG A 87 -2.35 -22.61 -19.66
C ARG A 87 -3.37 -21.47 -19.77
N VAL A 88 -3.48 -20.87 -20.95
CA VAL A 88 -4.39 -19.74 -21.17
C VAL A 88 -5.58 -20.18 -22.01
N PHE A 89 -6.78 -19.80 -21.59
CA PHE A 89 -8.05 -20.13 -22.23
C PHE A 89 -8.71 -18.92 -22.90
N ARG A 90 -8.60 -17.74 -22.28
CA ARG A 90 -9.26 -16.49 -22.66
C ARG A 90 -8.33 -15.30 -22.39
N ASN A 91 -8.67 -14.15 -22.97
CA ASN A 91 -7.99 -12.87 -22.74
C ASN A 91 -6.46 -12.97 -22.89
N ALA A 92 -5.99 -13.65 -23.93
CA ALA A 92 -4.57 -13.96 -24.11
C ALA A 92 -3.72 -12.70 -24.19
N GLU A 93 -4.26 -11.62 -24.75
CA GLU A 93 -3.62 -10.31 -24.85
C GLU A 93 -3.31 -9.68 -23.48
N THR A 94 -4.21 -9.77 -22.51
CA THR A 94 -3.97 -9.24 -21.16
C THR A 94 -3.07 -10.16 -20.35
N ARG A 95 -3.08 -11.47 -20.64
CA ARG A 95 -2.24 -12.50 -20.02
C ARG A 95 -0.84 -12.65 -20.64
N ALA A 96 -0.56 -11.97 -21.75
CA ALA A 96 0.72 -12.09 -22.47
C ALA A 96 1.90 -11.42 -21.77
N ASN A 97 1.65 -10.67 -20.69
CA ASN A 97 2.68 -9.91 -19.98
C ASN A 97 2.91 -10.53 -18.60
N VAL A 98 4.15 -10.93 -18.32
CA VAL A 98 4.57 -11.41 -17.00
C VAL A 98 5.65 -10.47 -16.47
N GLU A 99 5.43 -9.94 -15.26
CA GLU A 99 6.41 -9.10 -14.56
C GLU A 99 7.12 -9.91 -13.48
N ILE A 100 8.45 -9.78 -13.44
CA ILE A 100 9.31 -10.33 -12.38
C ILE A 100 9.93 -9.14 -11.65
N ASP A 101 9.52 -8.95 -10.41
CA ASP A 101 10.09 -7.96 -9.50
C ASP A 101 11.47 -8.41 -9.02
N LEU A 102 12.45 -7.50 -9.06
CA LEU A 102 13.78 -7.69 -8.49
C LEU A 102 14.00 -6.67 -7.37
N PHE A 103 14.08 -7.15 -6.15
CA PHE A 103 14.34 -6.33 -4.98
C PHE A 103 15.84 -6.00 -4.84
N PRO A 104 16.20 -4.89 -4.17
CA PRO A 104 17.59 -4.56 -3.89
C PRO A 104 18.32 -5.70 -3.16
N GLY A 105 19.46 -6.13 -3.71
CA GLY A 105 20.24 -7.26 -3.19
C GLY A 105 19.94 -8.59 -3.88
N GLU A 106 18.85 -8.68 -4.63
CA GLU A 106 18.55 -9.82 -5.49
C GLU A 106 19.27 -9.71 -6.83
N GLN A 107 19.74 -10.84 -7.32
CA GLN A 107 20.41 -10.96 -8.61
C GLN A 107 19.65 -11.95 -9.47
N LEU A 108 19.15 -11.50 -10.62
CA LEU A 108 18.64 -12.39 -11.65
C LEU A 108 19.82 -13.06 -12.37
N VAL A 109 20.04 -14.34 -12.09
CA VAL A 109 21.19 -15.12 -12.56
C VAL A 109 20.89 -15.88 -13.86
N ALA A 110 19.64 -16.28 -14.06
CA ALA A 110 19.18 -17.00 -15.24
C ALA A 110 17.71 -16.68 -15.51
N LEU A 111 17.34 -16.59 -16.79
CA LEU A 111 15.97 -16.40 -17.24
C LEU A 111 15.76 -17.11 -18.57
N GLU A 112 14.69 -17.87 -18.64
CA GLU A 112 14.28 -18.65 -19.79
C GLU A 112 12.76 -18.61 -19.90
N ALA A 113 12.24 -18.36 -21.11
CA ALA A 113 10.80 -18.29 -21.33
C ALA A 113 10.42 -18.72 -22.75
N ARG A 114 9.20 -19.24 -22.91
CA ARG A 114 8.69 -19.75 -24.20
C ARG A 114 7.16 -19.90 -24.21
N ILE A 115 6.61 -20.06 -25.40
CA ILE A 115 5.21 -20.43 -25.66
C ILE A 115 5.18 -21.84 -26.26
N HIS A 116 4.27 -22.67 -25.76
CA HIS A 116 3.83 -23.91 -26.40
C HIS A 116 2.50 -23.62 -27.10
N THR A 117 2.49 -23.65 -28.42
CA THR A 117 1.29 -23.38 -29.21
C THR A 117 0.28 -24.54 -29.07
N PRO A 118 -1.02 -24.33 -29.36
CA PRO A 118 -2.01 -25.41 -29.35
C PRO A 118 -1.60 -26.59 -30.26
N GLU A 119 -0.87 -26.33 -31.35
CA GLU A 119 -0.38 -27.31 -32.32
C GLU A 119 0.91 -28.03 -31.87
N GLY A 120 1.43 -27.72 -30.67
CA GLY A 120 2.62 -28.35 -30.11
C GLY A 120 3.95 -27.77 -30.61
N ARG A 121 3.95 -26.59 -31.24
CA ARG A 121 5.19 -25.87 -31.57
C ARG A 121 5.71 -25.16 -30.34
N ILE A 122 7.03 -25.02 -30.25
CA ILE A 122 7.70 -24.25 -29.19
C ILE A 122 8.23 -22.95 -29.81
N LEU A 123 7.80 -21.82 -29.26
CA LEU A 123 8.25 -20.48 -29.63
C LEU A 123 9.08 -19.94 -28.46
N PRO A 124 10.43 -19.89 -28.55
CA PRO A 124 11.24 -19.28 -27.51
C PRO A 124 10.99 -17.77 -27.46
N ILE A 125 11.03 -17.19 -26.26
CA ILE A 125 11.04 -15.73 -26.09
C ILE A 125 12.33 -15.16 -26.69
N ARG A 126 12.17 -14.11 -27.48
CA ARG A 126 13.23 -13.35 -28.13
C ARG A 126 13.70 -12.23 -27.21
N ARG A 127 14.85 -11.63 -27.53
CA ARG A 127 15.43 -10.58 -26.69
C ARG A 127 14.57 -9.32 -26.68
N GLU A 128 13.98 -8.97 -27.83
CA GLU A 128 13.08 -7.83 -27.99
C GLU A 128 11.77 -7.97 -27.21
N GLU A 129 11.42 -9.19 -26.79
CA GLU A 129 10.23 -9.52 -26.00
C GLU A 129 10.52 -9.48 -24.49
N VAL A 130 11.72 -9.05 -24.09
CA VAL A 130 12.13 -8.89 -22.69
C VAL A 130 12.44 -7.42 -22.45
N ASP A 131 11.60 -6.75 -21.66
CA ASP A 131 11.81 -5.37 -21.25
C ASP A 131 12.41 -5.30 -19.85
N LEU A 132 13.37 -4.41 -19.67
CA LEU A 132 14.01 -4.12 -18.39
C LEU A 132 13.52 -2.76 -17.93
N GLY A 133 12.55 -2.79 -17.03
CA GLY A 133 11.90 -1.61 -16.50
C GLY A 133 12.48 -1.17 -15.16
N ARG A 134 12.16 0.07 -14.81
CA ARG A 134 11.88 0.42 -13.41
C ARG A 134 10.38 0.55 -13.31
N ALA A 135 9.78 -0.18 -12.38
CA ALA A 135 8.36 -0.02 -12.08
C ALA A 135 8.21 0.71 -10.75
N ASN A 136 7.22 1.59 -10.73
CA ASN A 136 6.63 2.11 -9.52
C ASN A 136 5.46 1.19 -9.20
N VAL A 137 5.62 0.27 -8.24
CA VAL A 137 4.53 -0.63 -7.84
C VAL A 137 3.72 0.07 -6.75
N PRO A 138 2.42 0.37 -6.97
CA PRO A 138 1.52 0.79 -5.90
C PRO A 138 1.50 -0.26 -4.79
N LEU A 139 1.49 0.14 -3.51
CA LEU A 139 1.35 -0.81 -2.41
C LEU A 139 0.06 -1.65 -2.58
N PRO A 140 0.08 -2.95 -2.24
CA PRO A 140 -1.14 -3.78 -2.25
C PRO A 140 -2.25 -3.11 -1.44
N GLY A 141 -3.43 -2.90 -2.04
CA GLY A 141 -4.57 -2.23 -1.38
C GLY A 141 -4.90 -0.83 -1.90
N THR A 142 -4.11 -0.29 -2.83
CA THR A 142 -4.31 1.03 -3.47
C THR A 142 -5.21 0.98 -4.71
N SER A 143 -5.73 -0.18 -5.11
CA SER A 143 -6.63 -0.29 -6.26
C SER A 143 -8.08 0.04 -5.86
N GLY A 144 -8.32 1.32 -5.60
CA GLY A 144 -9.65 1.87 -5.39
C GLY A 144 -9.65 3.37 -5.67
N SER A 145 -9.94 3.72 -6.92
CA SER A 145 -9.84 5.05 -7.54
C SER A 145 -8.42 5.43 -7.99
N GLU A 146 -8.29 5.89 -9.25
CA GLU A 146 -7.07 6.52 -9.78
C GLU A 146 -6.67 7.80 -9.00
N THR A 147 -7.50 8.22 -8.04
CA THR A 147 -7.37 9.40 -7.20
C THR A 147 -6.89 9.11 -5.77
N SER A 148 -6.77 7.85 -5.32
CA SER A 148 -6.20 7.56 -3.99
C SER A 148 -4.67 7.64 -4.05
N VAL A 149 -4.14 8.80 -3.66
CA VAL A 149 -2.71 9.17 -3.74
C VAL A 149 -1.88 8.57 -2.61
N ASP A 150 -1.99 7.26 -2.41
CA ASP A 150 -1.08 6.45 -1.59
C ASP A 150 -0.22 5.54 -2.49
N ASN A 151 0.25 6.09 -3.62
CA ASN A 151 1.32 5.47 -4.40
C ASN A 151 2.68 5.71 -3.74
N ALA A 152 2.86 5.19 -2.52
CA ALA A 152 4.20 4.84 -2.08
C ALA A 152 4.68 3.75 -3.04
N SER A 153 5.41 4.16 -4.07
CA SER A 153 5.91 3.25 -5.07
C SER A 153 7.34 2.87 -4.76
N ILE A 154 7.58 1.59 -4.54
CA ILE A 154 8.94 1.07 -4.45
C ILE A 154 9.56 1.17 -5.85
N GLU A 155 10.68 1.89 -6.02
CA GLU A 155 11.49 1.74 -7.23
C GLU A 155 12.06 0.32 -7.24
N LYS A 156 11.41 -0.58 -7.97
CA LYS A 156 11.92 -1.93 -8.23
C LYS A 156 12.48 -2.00 -9.63
N ASN A 157 13.56 -2.75 -9.79
CA ASN A 157 13.94 -3.20 -11.13
C ASN A 157 12.94 -4.29 -11.52
N THR A 158 12.36 -4.20 -12.70
CA THR A 158 11.42 -5.20 -13.19
C THR A 158 11.92 -5.81 -14.48
N VAL A 159 11.66 -7.10 -14.62
CA VAL A 159 11.88 -7.82 -15.88
C VAL A 159 10.52 -8.22 -16.40
N ARG A 160 10.13 -7.65 -17.54
CA ARG A 160 8.85 -7.94 -18.19
C ARG A 160 9.07 -8.89 -19.36
N LEU A 161 8.33 -9.98 -19.35
CA LEU A 161 8.26 -10.94 -20.45
C LEU A 161 6.99 -10.68 -21.25
N HIS A 162 7.15 -10.44 -22.54
CA HIS A 162 6.06 -10.27 -23.50
C HIS A 162 5.94 -11.53 -24.37
N PHE A 163 4.94 -12.36 -24.09
CA PHE A 163 4.67 -13.57 -24.87
C PHE A 163 3.93 -13.24 -26.18
N GLU A 164 4.63 -12.61 -27.12
CA GLU A 164 4.06 -12.30 -28.45
C GLU A 164 3.63 -13.59 -29.17
N GLY A 165 2.39 -13.60 -29.69
CA GLY A 165 1.80 -14.78 -30.32
C GLY A 165 1.16 -15.77 -29.34
N LEU A 166 0.99 -15.39 -28.07
CA LEU A 166 0.13 -16.11 -27.15
C LEU A 166 -1.32 -16.05 -27.64
N VAL A 167 -1.95 -17.22 -27.74
CA VAL A 167 -3.34 -17.38 -28.20
C VAL A 167 -4.13 -18.25 -27.22
N PRO A 168 -5.47 -18.14 -27.20
CA PRO A 168 -6.32 -19.09 -26.48
C PRO A 168 -5.95 -20.54 -26.78
N GLY A 169 -5.78 -21.34 -25.74
CA GLY A 169 -5.33 -22.73 -25.86
C GLY A 169 -3.83 -22.90 -26.09
N ALA A 170 -3.01 -21.85 -25.92
CA ALA A 170 -1.56 -21.96 -25.77
C ALA A 170 -1.17 -22.06 -24.29
N THR A 171 0.09 -22.40 -24.05
CA THR A 171 0.69 -22.40 -22.71
C THR A 171 1.96 -21.56 -22.74
N TYR A 172 2.14 -20.61 -21.83
CA TYR A 172 3.44 -19.98 -21.66
C TYR A 172 4.18 -20.61 -20.48
N GLU A 173 5.50 -20.65 -20.58
CA GLU A 173 6.40 -21.20 -19.57
C GLU A 173 7.55 -20.25 -19.37
N TYR A 174 7.90 -20.02 -18.11
CA TYR A 174 9.09 -19.27 -17.74
C TYR A 174 9.77 -19.89 -16.54
N ARG A 175 11.09 -19.76 -16.51
CA ARG A 175 11.96 -20.23 -15.44
C ARG A 175 13.05 -19.21 -15.20
N TYR A 176 13.26 -18.85 -13.95
CA TYR A 176 14.30 -17.90 -13.59
C TYR A 176 14.98 -18.27 -12.27
N ARG A 177 16.23 -17.82 -12.12
CA ARG A 177 17.02 -18.00 -10.91
C ARG A 177 17.31 -16.66 -10.26
N LEU A 178 16.86 -16.48 -9.03
CA LEU A 178 17.26 -15.37 -8.18
C LEU A 178 18.36 -15.83 -7.22
N ARG A 179 19.36 -14.97 -7.03
CA ARG A 179 20.40 -15.12 -6.01
C ARG A 179 20.29 -13.97 -5.04
N ARG A 180 20.34 -14.25 -3.74
CA ARG A 180 20.30 -13.24 -2.69
C ARG A 180 21.24 -13.59 -1.54
N LYS A 181 21.68 -12.55 -0.85
CA LYS A 181 22.46 -12.68 0.37
C LYS A 181 21.48 -12.76 1.55
N GLU A 182 21.66 -13.79 2.38
CA GLU A 182 20.88 -14.12 3.59
C GLU A 182 19.39 -14.51 3.32
N PRO A 183 18.91 -15.67 3.80
CA PRO A 183 17.55 -16.17 3.52
C PRO A 183 16.44 -15.51 4.33
N TYR A 184 16.77 -14.90 5.47
CA TYR A 184 15.84 -14.72 6.59
C TYR A 184 14.75 -13.67 6.41
N LEU A 185 14.83 -12.89 5.35
CA LEU A 185 14.07 -11.66 5.31
C LEU A 185 12.63 -11.90 4.79
N TYR A 186 12.37 -12.88 3.90
CA TYR A 186 11.06 -13.01 3.22
C TYR A 186 10.57 -14.43 2.90
N ASP A 187 11.14 -15.49 3.47
CA ASP A 187 10.76 -16.82 3.00
C ASP A 187 9.32 -17.18 3.39
N SER A 188 8.44 -16.97 2.43
CA SER A 188 7.09 -17.47 2.36
C SER A 188 6.90 -18.18 1.03
N TRP A 189 6.16 -19.27 1.06
CA TRP A 189 5.71 -19.93 -0.14
C TRP A 189 4.23 -19.63 -0.31
N ALA A 190 3.90 -18.80 -1.31
CA ALA A 190 2.53 -18.61 -1.76
C ALA A 190 2.05 -19.93 -2.39
N VAL A 191 1.10 -20.59 -1.72
CA VAL A 191 0.55 -21.88 -2.15
C VAL A 191 -0.67 -21.65 -3.07
N GLN A 192 -1.53 -20.70 -2.69
CA GLN A 192 -2.70 -20.31 -3.44
C GLN A 192 -2.49 -18.97 -4.14
N GLU A 193 -2.98 -18.89 -5.38
CA GLU A 193 -2.83 -17.73 -6.26
C GLU A 193 -4.20 -17.34 -6.84
N TYR A 194 -4.23 -16.27 -7.65
CA TYR A 194 -5.46 -15.83 -8.31
C TYR A 194 -6.01 -16.88 -9.28
N ASP A 195 -5.12 -17.45 -10.10
CA ASP A 195 -5.49 -18.58 -10.96
C ASP A 195 -5.40 -19.91 -10.17
N PRO A 196 -6.21 -20.92 -10.51
CA PRO A 196 -6.08 -22.24 -9.94
C PRO A 196 -4.71 -22.85 -10.30
N VAL A 197 -4.14 -23.60 -9.34
CA VAL A 197 -2.84 -24.24 -9.49
C VAL A 197 -2.99 -25.76 -9.45
N LEU A 198 -2.72 -26.43 -10.56
CA LEU A 198 -2.82 -27.90 -10.65
C LEU A 198 -1.74 -28.61 -9.85
N PHE A 199 -0.53 -28.07 -9.86
CA PHE A 199 0.61 -28.62 -9.15
C PHE A 199 1.49 -27.51 -8.62
N ALA A 200 1.63 -27.45 -7.29
CA ALA A 200 2.51 -26.53 -6.60
C ALA A 200 3.55 -27.32 -5.79
N GLN A 201 4.82 -26.95 -5.90
CA GLN A 201 5.90 -27.58 -5.13
C GLN A 201 6.89 -26.53 -4.63
N TYR A 202 7.28 -26.65 -3.38
CA TYR A 202 8.39 -25.90 -2.79
C TYR A 202 9.43 -26.89 -2.28
N ARG A 203 10.68 -26.68 -2.68
CA ARG A 203 11.82 -27.46 -2.23
C ARG A 203 12.81 -26.55 -1.55
N LEU A 204 13.27 -26.94 -0.37
CA LEU A 204 14.30 -26.24 0.39
C LEU A 204 15.45 -27.21 0.67
N THR A 205 16.60 -26.96 0.09
CA THR A 205 17.82 -27.77 0.22
C THR A 205 18.83 -27.05 1.10
N VAL A 206 19.21 -27.70 2.20
CA VAL A 206 20.05 -27.12 3.25
C VAL A 206 21.30 -27.99 3.47
N PRO A 207 22.51 -27.42 3.32
CA PRO A 207 23.75 -28.12 3.60
C PRO A 207 23.91 -28.44 5.08
N GLN A 208 24.33 -29.68 5.39
CA GLN A 208 24.60 -30.10 6.77
C GLN A 208 25.73 -29.32 7.44
N ILE A 209 26.63 -28.71 6.67
CA ILE A 209 27.68 -27.82 7.21
C ILE A 209 27.13 -26.57 7.90
N LEU A 210 25.86 -26.23 7.66
CA LEU A 210 25.21 -25.11 8.34
C LEU A 210 24.67 -25.50 9.74
N TYR A 211 24.64 -26.78 10.09
CA TYR A 211 24.14 -27.29 11.36
C TYR A 211 25.23 -27.07 12.43
N ASP A 212 24.85 -26.79 13.68
CA ASP A 212 25.82 -26.41 14.70
C ASP A 212 26.73 -27.57 15.15
N GLU A 213 27.85 -27.22 15.81
CA GLU A 213 28.85 -28.19 16.31
C GLU A 213 28.31 -29.11 17.41
N GLU A 214 27.17 -28.77 18.02
CA GLU A 214 26.51 -29.51 19.10
C GLU A 214 25.51 -30.54 18.58
N GLY A 215 25.30 -30.59 17.26
CA GLY A 215 24.37 -31.51 16.60
C GLY A 215 22.91 -31.12 16.81
N LYS A 216 22.61 -29.85 17.11
CA LYS A 216 21.25 -29.34 17.03
C LYS A 216 20.86 -29.35 15.56
N GLU A 217 19.94 -30.24 15.23
CA GLU A 217 19.32 -30.31 13.91
C GLU A 217 18.84 -28.91 13.55
N TRP A 218 19.18 -28.42 12.35
CA TRP A 218 18.57 -27.23 11.80
C TRP A 218 17.10 -27.58 11.49
N ASP A 219 16.24 -27.57 12.51
CA ASP A 219 14.81 -27.85 12.39
C ASP A 219 14.07 -26.59 11.93
N TRP A 220 13.80 -26.50 10.63
CA TRP A 220 13.12 -25.38 10.03
C TRP A 220 11.75 -25.16 10.66
N ARG A 221 11.60 -24.00 11.31
CA ARG A 221 10.29 -23.58 11.79
C ARG A 221 9.50 -23.08 10.59
N TYR A 222 8.41 -23.77 10.27
CA TYR A 222 7.45 -23.32 9.28
C TYR A 222 6.05 -23.31 9.86
N ARG A 223 5.21 -22.45 9.31
CA ARG A 223 3.80 -22.38 9.68
C ARG A 223 2.94 -22.21 8.46
N TYR A 224 1.86 -22.99 8.43
CA TYR A 224 0.85 -22.92 7.39
C TYR A 224 -0.26 -21.97 7.79
N TYR A 225 -0.68 -21.15 6.83
CA TYR A 225 -1.76 -20.19 6.98
C TYR A 225 -2.83 -20.54 5.97
N ARG A 226 -4.07 -20.69 6.46
CA ARG A 226 -5.28 -21.05 5.67
C ARG A 226 -5.16 -22.30 4.79
N CYS A 227 -4.11 -23.09 4.96
CA CYS A 227 -3.84 -24.27 4.15
C CYS A 227 -4.13 -25.54 4.96
N ALA A 228 -5.38 -26.02 4.93
CA ALA A 228 -5.74 -27.24 5.68
C ALA A 228 -5.19 -28.54 5.06
N ARG A 229 -4.72 -28.49 3.80
CA ARG A 229 -4.32 -29.67 3.00
C ARG A 229 -2.81 -29.84 2.84
N ILE A 230 -1.99 -28.90 3.31
CA ILE A 230 -0.54 -29.04 3.26
C ILE A 230 -0.08 -29.95 4.39
N GLY A 231 0.50 -31.09 4.04
CA GLY A 231 1.11 -32.02 4.99
C GLY A 231 2.49 -31.57 5.43
N SER A 232 3.16 -32.36 6.29
CA SER A 232 4.60 -32.20 6.54
C SER A 232 5.40 -32.40 5.24
N PRO A 233 6.55 -31.73 5.09
CA PRO A 233 7.42 -31.97 3.94
C PRO A 233 7.92 -33.42 3.92
N VAL A 234 8.18 -33.93 2.72
CA VAL A 234 9.04 -35.10 2.56
C VAL A 234 10.48 -34.64 2.70
N ILE A 235 11.21 -35.25 3.63
CA ILE A 235 12.62 -34.92 3.92
C ILE A 235 13.50 -36.02 3.33
N VAL A 236 14.49 -35.63 2.53
CA VAL A 236 15.47 -36.54 1.93
C VAL A 236 16.88 -36.03 2.21
N GLU A 237 17.72 -36.89 2.78
CA GLU A 237 19.14 -36.64 2.90
C GLU A 237 19.85 -37.14 1.63
N GLU A 238 20.68 -36.30 1.01
CA GLU A 238 21.44 -36.66 -0.17
C GLU A 238 22.78 -35.93 -0.26
N ASN A 239 23.75 -36.55 -0.93
CA ASN A 239 25.01 -35.91 -1.28
C ASN A 239 24.82 -35.07 -2.55
N ASN A 240 24.83 -33.75 -2.39
CA ASN A 240 24.64 -32.80 -3.47
C ASN A 240 25.99 -32.25 -3.98
N PRO A 241 26.29 -32.35 -5.29
CA PRO A 241 27.53 -31.83 -5.87
C PRO A 241 27.72 -30.32 -5.60
N GLY A 242 28.75 -29.97 -4.83
CA GLY A 242 29.09 -28.58 -4.51
C GLY A 242 28.56 -28.09 -3.16
N LEU A 243 27.54 -28.76 -2.59
CA LEU A 243 27.00 -28.46 -1.25
C LEU A 243 27.38 -29.50 -0.20
N GLY A 244 27.82 -30.69 -0.62
CA GLY A 244 28.14 -31.79 0.29
C GLY A 244 26.88 -32.54 0.72
N LEU A 245 26.85 -33.04 1.96
CA LEU A 245 25.67 -33.68 2.52
C LEU A 245 24.59 -32.62 2.79
N THR A 246 23.38 -32.84 2.30
CA THR A 246 22.26 -31.89 2.37
C THR A 246 20.98 -32.59 2.81
N GLU A 247 20.09 -31.86 3.47
CA GLU A 247 18.70 -32.24 3.65
C GLU A 247 17.81 -31.42 2.73
N THR A 248 16.95 -32.08 1.97
CA THR A 248 15.95 -31.43 1.11
C THR A 248 14.54 -31.67 1.63
N TYR A 249 13.87 -30.58 1.99
CA TYR A 249 12.48 -30.54 2.43
C TYR A 249 11.60 -30.25 1.22
N THR A 250 10.66 -31.14 0.91
CA THR A 250 9.76 -31.02 -0.25
C THR A 250 8.31 -30.97 0.18
N TRP A 251 7.65 -29.84 -0.08
CA TRP A 251 6.21 -29.72 0.02
C TRP A 251 5.57 -29.84 -1.36
N THR A 252 4.41 -30.49 -1.45
CA THR A 252 3.68 -30.63 -2.71
C THR A 252 2.19 -30.53 -2.46
N LEU A 253 1.52 -29.71 -3.27
CA LEU A 253 0.07 -29.62 -3.34
C LEU A 253 -0.41 -29.83 -4.77
N ARG A 254 -1.62 -30.36 -4.87
CA ARG A 254 -2.33 -30.57 -6.12
C ARG A 254 -3.71 -29.95 -6.03
N ASP A 255 -4.24 -29.50 -7.17
CA ASP A 255 -5.59 -28.97 -7.31
C ASP A 255 -5.90 -27.86 -6.30
N VAL A 256 -5.00 -26.88 -6.21
CA VAL A 256 -5.19 -25.68 -5.37
C VAL A 256 -6.21 -24.77 -6.07
N PRO A 257 -7.32 -24.42 -5.41
CA PRO A 257 -8.34 -23.57 -6.02
C PRO A 257 -7.83 -22.15 -6.23
N GLY A 258 -8.21 -21.51 -7.33
CA GLY A 258 -7.91 -20.09 -7.56
C GLY A 258 -8.62 -19.19 -6.55
N PHE A 259 -8.10 -17.99 -6.39
CA PHE A 259 -8.63 -16.97 -5.50
C PHE A 259 -9.12 -15.76 -6.30
N THR A 260 -10.39 -15.42 -6.16
CA THR A 260 -10.97 -14.24 -6.82
C THR A 260 -11.09 -13.12 -5.79
N PRO A 261 -10.26 -12.07 -5.84
CA PRO A 261 -10.36 -10.96 -4.92
C PRO A 261 -11.65 -10.14 -5.16
N GLU A 262 -12.18 -9.54 -4.09
CA GLU A 262 -13.28 -8.59 -4.17
C GLU A 262 -12.73 -7.18 -3.91
N PRO A 263 -13.10 -6.15 -4.69
CA PRO A 263 -12.80 -4.75 -4.39
C PRO A 263 -12.96 -4.41 -2.91
N ARG A 264 -11.95 -3.75 -2.34
CA ARG A 264 -11.88 -3.35 -0.93
C ARG A 264 -12.05 -4.49 0.07
N MET A 265 -11.72 -5.73 -0.30
CA MET A 265 -11.58 -6.79 0.71
C MET A 265 -10.36 -6.53 1.60
N PRO A 266 -10.31 -7.11 2.82
CA PRO A 266 -9.08 -7.08 3.61
C PRO A 266 -7.90 -7.72 2.86
N PRO A 267 -6.65 -7.47 3.29
CA PRO A 267 -5.46 -8.00 2.64
C PRO A 267 -5.59 -9.48 2.33
N HIS A 268 -5.17 -9.87 1.12
CA HIS A 268 -5.38 -11.22 0.62
C HIS A 268 -4.66 -12.26 1.47
N GLU A 269 -3.59 -11.88 2.18
CA GLU A 269 -2.85 -12.67 3.16
C GLU A 269 -3.75 -13.16 4.32
N GLU A 270 -4.87 -12.51 4.62
CA GLU A 270 -5.82 -13.02 5.61
C GLU A 270 -6.59 -14.27 5.13
N TYR A 271 -6.63 -14.50 3.81
CA TYR A 271 -7.49 -15.48 3.14
C TYR A 271 -6.74 -16.49 2.26
N LEU A 272 -5.60 -16.13 1.69
CA LEU A 272 -4.80 -17.02 0.84
C LEU A 272 -4.11 -18.10 1.66
N SER A 273 -3.95 -19.27 1.05
CA SER A 273 -3.08 -20.32 1.57
C SER A 273 -1.61 -20.02 1.28
N TYR A 274 -0.78 -20.03 2.32
CA TYR A 274 0.68 -19.92 2.20
C TYR A 274 1.40 -20.61 3.36
N ALA A 275 2.69 -20.86 3.19
CA ALA A 275 3.60 -21.26 4.27
C ALA A 275 4.57 -20.11 4.56
N ARG A 276 4.89 -19.84 5.83
CA ARG A 276 6.04 -18.99 6.20
C ARG A 276 7.10 -19.83 6.86
N PHE A 277 8.35 -19.43 6.66
CA PHE A 277 9.52 -20.04 7.25
C PHE A 277 10.18 -19.04 8.21
N ALA A 278 10.82 -19.55 9.26
CA ALA A 278 11.52 -18.75 10.25
C ALA A 278 12.81 -19.46 10.67
N HIS A 279 13.76 -18.69 11.20
CA HIS A 279 14.98 -19.23 11.78
C HIS A 279 14.65 -20.17 12.94
N THR A 280 15.38 -21.28 13.03
CA THR A 280 15.17 -22.35 14.03
C THR A 280 15.35 -21.82 15.46
N ALA A 281 16.41 -21.02 15.66
CA ALA A 281 16.71 -20.33 16.91
C ALA A 281 15.74 -19.20 17.34
N TRP A 282 14.72 -18.84 16.54
CA TRP A 282 13.78 -17.77 16.90
C TRP A 282 12.47 -18.33 17.45
N GLU A 283 12.51 -19.05 18.55
CA GLU A 283 11.33 -19.60 19.22
C GLU A 283 10.46 -18.53 19.88
N THR A 284 11.07 -17.43 20.30
CA THR A 284 10.48 -16.28 20.98
C THR A 284 10.74 -14.98 20.23
N TRP A 285 9.95 -13.95 20.51
CA TRP A 285 10.22 -12.62 19.95
C TRP A 285 11.48 -11.98 20.54
N ASP A 286 11.86 -12.31 21.78
CA ASP A 286 13.10 -11.83 22.40
C ASP A 286 14.33 -12.21 21.55
N GLU A 287 14.40 -13.43 21.03
CA GLU A 287 15.51 -13.87 20.19
C GLU A 287 15.55 -13.13 18.83
N VAL A 288 14.38 -12.80 18.28
CA VAL A 288 14.27 -11.99 17.05
C VAL A 288 14.77 -10.57 17.33
N THR A 289 14.32 -9.95 18.41
CA THR A 289 14.68 -8.57 18.77
C THR A 289 16.11 -8.45 19.27
N GLU A 290 16.66 -9.47 19.93
CA GLU A 290 18.06 -9.54 20.36
C GLU A 290 18.98 -9.61 19.15
N SER A 291 18.65 -10.46 18.17
CA SER A 291 19.35 -10.51 16.89
C SER A 291 19.28 -9.16 16.18
N TYR A 292 18.10 -8.54 16.09
CA TYR A 292 17.95 -7.22 15.46
C TYR A 292 18.77 -6.14 16.17
N TRP A 293 18.71 -6.12 17.50
CA TRP A 293 19.45 -5.18 18.33
C TRP A 293 20.96 -5.30 18.10
N THR A 294 21.47 -6.53 18.16
CA THR A 294 22.90 -6.83 18.02
C THR A 294 23.42 -6.49 16.62
N ASN A 295 22.69 -6.90 15.58
CA ASN A 295 23.15 -6.79 14.20
C ASN A 295 22.89 -5.41 13.56
N HIS A 296 21.92 -4.65 14.06
CA HIS A 296 21.42 -3.46 13.36
C HIS A 296 21.26 -2.20 14.21
N LEU A 297 21.00 -2.32 15.53
CA LEU A 297 20.75 -1.14 16.37
C LEU A 297 21.93 -0.75 17.26
N THR A 298 22.75 -1.70 17.71
CA THR A 298 23.82 -1.46 18.69
C THR A 298 24.77 -0.37 18.19
N GLU A 299 25.36 -0.55 17.00
CA GLU A 299 26.29 0.42 16.40
C GLU A 299 25.58 1.69 15.89
N ALA A 300 24.29 1.59 15.54
CA ALA A 300 23.52 2.70 14.99
C ALA A 300 23.04 3.68 16.07
N LEU A 301 22.86 3.22 17.31
CA LEU A 301 22.35 4.00 18.44
C LEU A 301 23.43 4.42 19.44
N GLU A 302 24.72 4.21 19.11
CA GLU A 302 25.83 4.79 19.88
C GLU A 302 25.76 6.33 19.85
N PRO A 303 26.14 7.02 20.94
CA PRO A 303 26.21 8.49 20.96
C PRO A 303 27.10 9.04 19.85
N ASP A 304 26.62 10.10 19.18
CA ASP A 304 27.31 10.71 18.04
C ASP A 304 27.20 12.25 18.10
N ASP A 305 28.32 12.94 17.91
CA ASP A 305 28.40 14.41 18.01
C ASP A 305 27.50 15.13 17.00
N ARG A 306 27.28 14.57 15.81
CA ARG A 306 26.38 15.16 14.80
C ARG A 306 24.92 15.05 15.22
N VAL A 307 24.54 13.96 15.89
CA VAL A 307 23.19 13.81 16.44
C VAL A 307 22.97 14.83 17.57
N ALA A 308 23.95 14.99 18.45
CA ALA A 308 23.92 16.00 19.52
C ALA A 308 23.88 17.43 18.97
N GLU A 309 24.63 17.73 17.90
CA GLU A 309 24.59 19.02 17.20
C GLU A 309 23.22 19.28 16.56
N ALA A 310 22.68 18.33 15.80
CA ALA A 310 21.36 18.44 15.20
C ALA A 310 20.27 18.66 16.26
N LEU A 311 20.35 17.96 17.40
CA LEU A 311 19.43 18.18 18.51
C LEU A 311 19.52 19.61 19.05
N ARG A 312 20.71 20.16 19.24
CA ARG A 312 20.88 21.56 19.69
C ARG A 312 20.26 22.54 18.70
N ASP A 313 20.42 22.31 17.41
CA ASP A 313 19.83 23.15 16.36
C ASP A 313 18.30 23.08 16.39
N ILE A 314 17.73 21.88 16.50
CA ILE A 314 16.27 21.67 16.64
C ILE A 314 15.74 22.44 17.85
N LEU A 315 16.39 22.32 19.01
CA LEU A 315 15.93 22.93 20.26
C LEU A 315 16.12 24.45 20.31
N SER A 316 17.14 24.98 19.63
CA SER A 316 17.45 26.42 19.59
C SER A 316 16.63 27.19 18.55
N SER A 317 16.09 26.51 17.54
CA SER A 317 15.26 27.11 16.47
C SER A 317 13.91 27.69 16.93
N GLY A 318 13.57 27.60 18.22
CA GLY A 318 12.26 28.01 18.75
C GLY A 318 11.14 27.00 18.46
N ALA A 319 11.45 25.84 17.87
CA ALA A 319 10.47 24.77 17.58
C ALA A 319 9.75 24.23 18.83
N THR A 320 10.35 24.37 20.01
CA THR A 320 9.74 24.01 21.31
C THR A 320 8.68 25.00 21.80
N SER A 321 8.58 26.18 21.17
CA SER A 321 7.57 27.22 21.44
C SER A 321 6.35 27.15 20.51
N MET A 322 6.25 26.14 19.63
CA MET A 322 5.08 25.98 18.76
C MET A 322 3.81 25.75 19.59
N SER A 323 2.76 26.51 19.28
CA SER A 323 1.40 26.22 19.72
C SER A 323 0.92 25.01 18.93
N ILE A 324 1.00 23.83 19.54
CA ILE A 324 0.47 22.60 18.95
C ILE A 324 -0.98 22.49 19.41
N SER A 325 -1.92 22.48 18.46
CA SER A 325 -3.35 22.38 18.75
C SER A 325 -3.67 21.04 19.42
N GLY A 326 -4.18 21.12 20.65
CA GLY A 326 -4.53 19.98 21.50
C GLY A 326 -4.56 20.46 22.96
N SER A 327 -5.71 20.34 23.64
CA SER A 327 -5.92 20.96 24.96
C SER A 327 -4.97 20.47 26.06
N SER A 328 -4.23 19.38 25.84
CA SER A 328 -3.26 18.80 26.79
C SER A 328 -1.84 19.35 26.68
N LEU A 329 -1.53 20.21 25.70
CA LEU A 329 -0.19 20.79 25.51
C LEU A 329 -0.10 22.27 25.93
N ALA A 330 -1.22 22.85 26.36
CA ALA A 330 -1.33 24.26 26.74
C ALA A 330 -0.86 24.54 28.17
N SER A 331 -0.66 23.52 29.00
CA SER A 331 -0.14 23.69 30.35
C SER A 331 1.40 23.82 30.35
N ASP A 332 1.91 24.50 31.38
CA ASP A 332 3.34 24.73 31.61
C ASP A 332 3.99 23.72 32.57
N ASP A 333 3.33 22.58 32.77
CA ASP A 333 3.91 21.47 33.51
C ASP A 333 5.04 20.78 32.72
N GLU A 334 5.81 19.96 33.44
CA GLU A 334 6.98 19.27 32.91
C GLU A 334 6.65 18.26 31.81
N LEU A 335 5.50 17.57 31.93
CA LEU A 335 5.04 16.60 30.94
C LEU A 335 4.70 17.31 29.63
N SER A 336 3.99 18.43 29.69
CA SER A 336 3.63 19.25 28.53
C SER A 336 4.85 19.85 27.84
N ARG A 337 5.85 20.31 28.61
CA ARG A 337 7.15 20.72 28.05
C ARG A 337 7.86 19.56 27.35
N SER A 338 7.85 18.37 27.95
CA SER A 338 8.46 17.18 27.37
C SER A 338 7.76 16.77 26.08
N ARG A 339 6.42 16.79 26.06
CA ARG A 339 5.63 16.52 24.85
C ARG A 339 5.92 17.52 23.74
N ARG A 340 6.02 18.83 24.03
CA ARG A 340 6.41 19.83 23.02
C ARG A 340 7.81 19.58 22.45
N LYS A 341 8.76 19.14 23.29
CA LYS A 341 10.11 18.79 22.88
C LYS A 341 10.13 17.55 21.97
N VAL A 342 9.44 16.48 22.36
CA VAL A 342 9.31 15.27 21.54
C VAL A 342 8.61 15.57 20.21
N ALA A 343 7.55 16.37 20.23
CA ALA A 343 6.83 16.77 19.02
C ALA A 343 7.70 17.58 18.05
N ALA A 344 8.54 18.50 18.55
CA ALA A 344 9.48 19.26 17.73
C ALA A 344 10.53 18.37 17.06
N ILE A 345 11.09 17.40 17.80
CA ILE A 345 12.07 16.44 17.28
C ILE A 345 11.41 15.51 16.25
N ALA A 346 10.22 14.99 16.55
CA ALA A 346 9.45 14.16 15.64
C ALA A 346 9.14 14.91 14.33
N ARG A 347 8.68 16.17 14.44
CA ARG A 347 8.38 17.01 13.28
C ARG A 347 9.62 17.24 12.41
N TYR A 348 10.79 17.47 13.00
CA TYR A 348 12.04 17.60 12.25
C TYR A 348 12.32 16.36 11.40
N VAL A 349 12.21 15.16 11.99
CA VAL A 349 12.44 13.90 11.27
C VAL A 349 11.36 13.65 10.21
N GLN A 350 10.09 13.91 10.53
CA GLN A 350 8.96 13.76 9.60
C GLN A 350 9.10 14.64 8.35
N GLN A 351 9.64 15.86 8.50
CA GLN A 351 9.86 16.80 7.41
C GLN A 351 11.15 16.50 6.60
N MET A 352 11.99 15.58 7.06
CA MET A 352 13.12 15.12 6.26
C MET A 352 12.61 14.45 4.98
N PRO A 353 13.10 14.83 3.79
CA PRO A 353 12.71 14.20 2.53
C PRO A 353 12.86 12.68 2.57
N ALA A 354 11.88 11.97 1.99
CA ALA A 354 11.98 10.55 1.81
C ALA A 354 13.02 10.21 0.73
N ILE A 355 13.59 9.01 0.79
CA ILE A 355 14.20 8.37 -0.38
C ILE A 355 13.22 7.30 -0.83
N ASP A 356 12.77 7.34 -2.09
CA ASP A 356 11.94 6.29 -2.74
C ASP A 356 12.69 4.97 -2.96
N LEU A 357 13.74 4.75 -2.17
CA LEU A 357 14.41 3.49 -2.03
C LEU A 357 13.85 2.85 -0.76
N GLU A 358 12.58 2.48 -0.78
CA GLU A 358 12.15 1.37 0.06
C GLU A 358 13.02 0.19 -0.39
N LEU A 359 14.02 -0.13 0.43
CA LEU A 359 14.94 -1.22 0.17
C LEU A 359 14.15 -2.52 0.28
N GLY A 360 13.40 -2.85 -0.77
CA GLY A 360 12.42 -3.94 -0.86
C GLY A 360 11.51 -4.08 0.34
N GLN A 361 10.91 -5.26 0.49
CA GLN A 361 10.24 -5.62 1.74
C GLN A 361 11.22 -5.72 2.94
N GLY A 362 12.47 -5.22 2.80
CA GLY A 362 13.64 -5.95 2.33
C GLY A 362 14.88 -5.78 3.20
N SER A 363 15.08 -4.56 3.69
CA SER A 363 16.17 -4.22 4.56
C SER A 363 15.55 -3.46 5.71
N LEU A 364 15.40 -4.12 6.85
CA LEU A 364 15.20 -3.45 8.14
C LEU A 364 16.54 -2.87 8.67
N THR A 365 17.64 -3.02 7.94
CA THR A 365 18.97 -2.55 8.33
C THR A 365 19.13 -1.03 8.19
N PRO A 366 19.05 -0.25 9.28
CA PRO A 366 19.09 1.21 9.20
C PRO A 366 20.51 1.69 8.86
N ALA A 367 20.60 2.81 8.15
CA ALA A 367 21.82 3.60 8.10
C ALA A 367 22.05 4.30 9.45
N LYS A 368 23.31 4.54 9.79
CA LYS A 368 23.66 5.32 11.00
C LYS A 368 23.00 6.71 10.97
N PRO A 369 22.39 7.19 12.07
CA PRO A 369 21.78 8.52 12.18
C PRO A 369 22.66 9.67 11.68
N ALA A 370 23.94 9.68 12.03
CA ALA A 370 24.91 10.69 11.57
C ALA A 370 25.07 10.75 10.04
N LYS A 371 24.91 9.61 9.37
CA LYS A 371 24.95 9.50 7.90
C LYS A 371 23.63 9.88 7.26
N VAL A 372 22.52 9.61 7.93
CA VAL A 372 21.20 10.09 7.54
C VAL A 372 21.16 11.62 7.57
N LEU A 373 21.62 12.23 8.66
CA LEU A 373 21.74 13.68 8.81
C LEU A 373 22.63 14.31 7.72
N GLU A 374 23.76 13.68 7.39
CA GLU A 374 24.65 14.13 6.30
C GLU A 374 23.96 14.10 4.93
N ARG A 375 23.14 13.08 4.67
CA ARG A 375 22.44 12.91 3.40
C ARG A 375 21.23 13.83 3.28
N GLY A 376 20.61 14.20 4.40
CA GLY A 376 19.40 15.02 4.47
C GLY A 376 18.15 14.35 3.91
N ARG A 377 18.15 13.01 3.78
CA ARG A 377 17.04 12.20 3.27
C ARG A 377 17.13 10.77 3.79
N ALA A 378 15.99 10.11 3.98
CA ALA A 378 15.92 8.78 4.60
C ALA A 378 14.67 7.99 4.19
N ASP A 379 14.77 6.66 4.27
CA ASP A 379 13.61 5.76 4.23
C ASP A 379 13.00 5.55 5.64
N THR A 380 12.01 4.67 5.76
CA THR A 380 11.27 4.40 7.02
C THR A 380 12.18 4.09 8.21
N LYS A 381 13.07 3.11 8.08
CA LYS A 381 13.92 2.64 9.19
C LYS A 381 15.00 3.66 9.55
N ASP A 382 15.54 4.34 8.54
CA ASP A 382 16.54 5.39 8.73
C ASP A 382 15.93 6.53 9.56
N LYS A 383 14.70 6.93 9.23
CA LYS A 383 13.96 7.95 9.99
C LYS A 383 13.62 7.48 11.40
N ALA A 384 13.15 6.24 11.57
CA ALA A 384 12.81 5.69 12.89
C ALA A 384 14.03 5.65 13.82
N VAL A 385 15.18 5.15 13.34
CA VAL A 385 16.39 5.04 14.15
C VAL A 385 17.03 6.41 14.40
N LEU A 386 16.96 7.35 13.44
CA LEU A 386 17.33 8.74 13.69
C LEU A 386 16.47 9.38 14.79
N LEU A 387 15.15 9.17 14.75
CA LEU A 387 14.24 9.69 15.77
C LEU A 387 14.56 9.12 17.15
N VAL A 388 14.79 7.81 17.24
CA VAL A 388 15.22 7.16 18.50
C VAL A 388 16.53 7.77 19.02
N ALA A 389 17.53 7.95 18.15
CA ALA A 389 18.82 8.52 18.55
C ALA A 389 18.68 9.96 19.08
N LEU A 390 17.93 10.81 18.37
CA LEU A 390 17.68 12.20 18.79
C LEU A 390 16.92 12.28 20.11
N LEU A 391 15.93 11.40 20.33
CA LEU A 391 15.16 11.37 21.58
C LEU A 391 16.00 10.85 22.76
N ARG A 392 16.81 9.80 22.55
CA ARG A 392 17.70 9.28 23.59
C ARG A 392 18.77 10.28 24.00
N GLU A 393 19.27 11.10 23.07
CA GLU A 393 20.20 12.20 23.37
C GLU A 393 19.57 13.25 24.31
N THR A 394 18.24 13.34 24.40
CA THR A 394 17.55 14.19 25.38
C THR A 394 17.37 13.54 26.75
N GLY A 395 17.67 12.24 26.88
CA GLY A 395 17.39 11.42 28.04
C GLY A 395 15.98 10.79 28.07
N TYR A 396 15.19 10.90 26.99
CA TYR A 396 13.89 10.23 26.89
C TYR A 396 14.05 8.77 26.48
N GLU A 397 13.19 7.93 27.03
CA GLU A 397 13.07 6.53 26.64
C GLU A 397 12.31 6.45 25.31
N ALA A 398 13.01 5.98 24.27
CA ALA A 398 12.48 5.79 22.95
C ALA A 398 13.01 4.49 22.36
N ASP A 399 12.12 3.69 21.78
CA ASP A 399 12.42 2.38 21.22
C ASP A 399 11.79 2.23 19.82
N PRO A 400 12.49 1.61 18.86
CA PRO A 400 11.91 1.29 17.57
C PRO A 400 10.90 0.14 17.73
N ALA A 401 9.84 0.18 16.93
CA ALA A 401 8.79 -0.82 16.93
C ALA A 401 8.56 -1.34 15.51
N LEU A 402 8.76 -2.64 15.32
CA LEU A 402 8.57 -3.32 14.05
C LEU A 402 7.10 -3.70 13.90
N VAL A 403 6.49 -3.38 12.75
CA VAL A 403 5.06 -3.64 12.50
C VAL A 403 4.84 -4.28 11.13
N VAL A 404 3.74 -5.04 11.04
CA VAL A 404 3.09 -5.35 9.76
C VAL A 404 1.91 -4.38 9.64
N THR A 405 1.92 -3.53 8.62
CA THR A 405 0.84 -2.57 8.42
C THR A 405 -0.46 -3.26 8.03
N ARG A 406 -1.60 -2.62 8.31
CA ARG A 406 -2.93 -3.22 8.15
C ARG A 406 -3.23 -3.67 6.71
N ASP A 407 -2.63 -3.03 5.71
CA ASP A 407 -2.71 -3.36 4.29
C ASP A 407 -1.86 -4.59 3.88
N HIS A 408 -0.99 -5.10 4.75
CA HIS A 408 -0.16 -6.30 4.55
C HIS A 408 -0.60 -7.49 5.41
N GLY A 409 -1.77 -7.38 6.05
CA GLY A 409 -2.35 -8.41 6.91
C GLY A 409 -1.82 -8.40 8.34
N PRO A 410 -2.32 -9.30 9.21
CA PRO A 410 -1.94 -9.33 10.61
C PRO A 410 -0.57 -9.98 10.82
N LEU A 411 0.15 -9.50 11.83
CA LEU A 411 1.28 -10.22 12.42
C LEU A 411 0.77 -11.51 13.08
N ASP A 412 1.50 -12.61 12.96
CA ASP A 412 1.24 -13.79 13.78
C ASP A 412 2.12 -13.72 15.04
N ALA A 413 1.57 -13.14 16.11
CA ALA A 413 2.26 -12.99 17.39
C ALA A 413 2.79 -14.32 17.98
N LYS A 414 2.32 -15.48 17.51
CA LYS A 414 2.76 -16.81 17.98
C LYS A 414 3.81 -17.46 17.07
N PHE A 415 4.24 -16.79 16.01
CA PHE A 415 5.27 -17.30 15.10
C PHE A 415 6.34 -16.23 14.90
N PRO A 416 7.33 -16.12 15.80
CA PRO A 416 8.41 -15.15 15.64
C PRO A 416 9.16 -15.34 14.33
N ASN A 417 9.22 -14.28 13.53
CA ASN A 417 9.78 -14.28 12.18
C ASN A 417 10.09 -12.83 11.73
N TRP A 418 10.56 -12.64 10.50
CA TRP A 418 10.98 -11.35 9.97
C TRP A 418 9.98 -10.65 9.01
N SER A 419 8.68 -10.88 9.15
CA SER A 419 7.65 -10.43 8.18
C SER A 419 7.27 -8.94 8.25
N PHE A 420 8.05 -8.10 8.90
CA PHE A 420 7.72 -6.68 9.08
C PHE A 420 7.94 -5.88 7.80
N ASN A 421 7.07 -4.90 7.54
CA ASN A 421 7.17 -4.00 6.39
C ASN A 421 7.30 -2.52 6.77
N HIS A 422 7.15 -2.17 8.05
CA HIS A 422 7.23 -0.78 8.52
C HIS A 422 7.82 -0.67 9.93
N MET A 423 8.29 0.52 10.30
CA MET A 423 8.91 0.78 11.60
C MET A 423 8.41 2.09 12.20
N LEU A 424 7.89 1.99 13.42
CA LEU A 424 7.41 3.10 14.24
C LEU A 424 8.39 3.38 15.39
N VAL A 425 8.12 4.43 16.17
CA VAL A 425 8.84 4.72 17.41
C VAL A 425 7.84 4.82 18.56
N LEU A 426 8.11 4.09 19.64
CA LEU A 426 7.43 4.24 20.92
C LEU A 426 8.27 5.16 21.81
N VAL A 427 7.65 6.19 22.39
CA VAL A 427 8.26 7.09 23.37
C VAL A 427 7.53 7.00 24.69
N GLU A 428 8.26 6.82 25.78
CA GLU A 428 7.71 6.77 27.13
C GLU A 428 8.02 8.09 27.87
N LEU A 429 6.97 8.85 28.17
CA LEU A 429 7.04 10.12 28.92
C LEU A 429 6.27 9.97 30.23
N GLY A 430 6.97 9.61 31.29
CA GLY A 430 6.34 9.31 32.58
C GLY A 430 5.41 8.10 32.45
N SER A 431 4.10 8.29 32.61
CA SER A 431 3.10 7.22 32.42
C SER A 431 2.52 7.16 31.00
N GLU A 432 2.87 8.10 30.12
CA GLU A 432 2.32 8.17 28.77
C GLU A 432 3.19 7.38 27.77
N ARG A 433 2.53 6.59 26.94
CA ARG A 433 3.11 5.91 25.77
C ARG A 433 2.65 6.62 24.51
N ILE A 434 3.59 7.22 23.80
CA ILE A 434 3.32 7.99 22.57
C ILE A 434 3.90 7.21 21.39
N TRP A 435 3.04 6.91 20.42
CA TRP A 435 3.43 6.30 19.17
C TRP A 435 3.67 7.37 18.11
N ILE A 436 4.77 7.23 17.38
CA ILE A 436 5.16 8.18 16.34
C ILE A 436 5.52 7.38 15.09
N ASP A 437 4.84 7.71 13.98
CA ASP A 437 5.29 7.32 12.66
C ASP A 437 6.21 8.42 12.11
N PRO A 438 7.52 8.16 11.96
CA PRO A 438 8.48 9.16 11.51
C PRO A 438 8.36 9.45 10.01
N THR A 439 7.54 8.68 9.27
CA THR A 439 7.23 8.90 7.85
C THR A 439 5.96 9.75 7.63
N ALA A 440 5.17 9.94 8.69
CA ALA A 440 3.87 10.62 8.65
C ALA A 440 4.01 12.16 8.66
N ARG A 441 4.45 12.74 7.53
CA ARG A 441 4.77 14.18 7.37
C ARG A 441 3.66 15.14 7.80
N HIS A 442 2.42 14.80 7.46
CA HIS A 442 1.25 15.67 7.62
C HIS A 442 0.33 15.26 8.76
N TYR A 443 0.74 14.35 9.63
CA TYR A 443 -0.11 13.88 10.73
C TYR A 443 0.10 14.73 11.99
N PRO A 444 -0.95 14.92 12.82
CA PRO A 444 -0.80 15.46 14.16
C PRO A 444 0.17 14.64 15.02
N PHE A 445 0.78 15.28 16.02
CA PHE A 445 1.68 14.60 16.93
C PHE A 445 0.93 13.58 17.80
N GLY A 446 1.37 12.32 17.78
CA GLY A 446 0.75 11.22 18.52
C GLY A 446 -0.39 10.53 17.77
N GLU A 447 -0.67 10.96 16.54
CA GLU A 447 -1.57 10.26 15.61
C GLU A 447 -0.75 9.45 14.61
N LEU A 448 -1.34 8.35 14.13
CA LEU A 448 -0.73 7.42 13.20
C LEU A 448 -1.55 7.38 11.92
N PRO A 449 -0.92 7.16 10.75
CA PRO A 449 -1.65 6.82 9.53
C PRO A 449 -2.53 5.59 9.71
N TRP A 450 -3.67 5.53 9.03
CA TRP A 450 -4.64 4.43 9.13
C TRP A 450 -4.00 3.04 9.06
N ARG A 451 -2.99 2.85 8.19
CA ARG A 451 -2.27 1.59 8.00
C ARG A 451 -1.48 1.12 9.24
N SER A 452 -1.15 2.03 10.14
CA SER A 452 -0.38 1.78 11.36
C SER A 452 -1.26 1.75 12.62
N GLU A 453 -2.58 1.90 12.49
CA GLU A 453 -3.53 1.94 13.61
C GLU A 453 -4.07 0.55 13.99
N GLY A 454 -4.08 0.28 15.30
CA GLY A 454 -4.61 -0.96 15.85
C GLY A 454 -3.86 -2.22 15.42
N VAL A 455 -2.61 -2.09 14.97
CA VAL A 455 -1.75 -3.20 14.55
C VAL A 455 -0.93 -3.72 15.72
N GLU A 456 -0.56 -4.99 15.68
CA GLU A 456 0.40 -5.56 16.62
C GLU A 456 1.81 -5.09 16.26
N ALA A 457 2.55 -4.62 17.26
CA ALA A 457 3.89 -4.09 17.14
C ALA A 457 4.84 -4.85 18.05
N VAL A 458 6.00 -5.22 17.52
CA VAL A 458 7.11 -5.79 18.29
C VAL A 458 8.07 -4.65 18.62
N VAL A 459 7.98 -4.12 19.83
CA VAL A 459 8.87 -3.08 20.33
C VAL A 459 10.20 -3.72 20.70
N VAL A 460 11.28 -3.19 20.12
CA VAL A 460 12.65 -3.63 20.38
C VAL A 460 13.20 -2.78 21.52
N ARG A 461 13.06 -3.28 22.75
CA ARG A 461 13.51 -2.57 23.95
C ARG A 461 15.04 -2.52 24.01
N THR A 462 15.53 -1.57 24.80
CA THR A 462 16.96 -1.43 25.05
C THR A 462 17.57 -2.74 25.58
N GLY A 463 18.62 -3.22 24.91
CA GLY A 463 19.25 -4.51 25.22
C GLY A 463 18.67 -5.70 24.45
N GLY A 464 17.66 -5.47 23.59
CA GLY A 464 17.18 -6.48 22.64
C GLY A 464 15.99 -7.32 23.11
N THR A 465 15.33 -6.98 24.22
CA THR A 465 14.09 -7.68 24.62
C THR A 465 12.88 -7.19 23.82
N ALA A 466 11.90 -8.06 23.64
CA ALA A 466 10.67 -7.78 22.91
C ALA A 466 9.55 -7.36 23.87
N GLU A 467 8.78 -6.34 23.47
CA GLU A 467 7.46 -6.09 24.05
C GLU A 467 6.42 -6.02 22.94
N LEU A 468 5.41 -6.91 23.00
CA LEU A 468 4.30 -6.90 22.06
C LEU A 468 3.22 -5.94 22.54
N LEU A 469 2.93 -4.93 21.72
CA LEU A 469 1.89 -3.94 21.99
C LEU A 469 0.95 -3.79 20.80
N ILE A 470 -0.22 -3.19 21.04
CA ILE A 470 -1.15 -2.81 19.98
C ILE A 470 -1.11 -1.28 19.87
N THR A 471 -0.94 -0.77 18.65
CA THR A 471 -0.97 0.67 18.41
C THR A 471 -2.38 1.24 18.63
N PRO A 472 -2.52 2.53 18.97
CA PRO A 472 -3.82 3.15 19.21
C PRO A 472 -4.77 3.05 17.99
N ARG A 473 -6.09 3.08 18.26
CA ARG A 473 -7.13 3.21 17.23
C ARG A 473 -7.87 4.52 17.48
N PRO A 474 -7.89 5.49 16.54
CA PRO A 474 -8.68 6.69 16.71
C PRO A 474 -10.18 6.40 16.59
N GLU A 475 -10.98 7.32 17.12
CA GLU A 475 -12.42 7.33 16.94
C GLU A 475 -12.80 8.07 15.66
N ALA A 476 -13.96 7.75 15.07
CA ALA A 476 -14.44 8.39 13.83
C ALA A 476 -14.51 9.92 13.90
N LYS A 477 -14.73 10.49 15.10
CA LYS A 477 -14.81 11.94 15.31
C LYS A 477 -13.48 12.67 15.08
N HIS A 478 -12.35 11.96 15.05
CA HIS A 478 -11.04 12.55 14.77
C HIS A 478 -10.76 12.66 13.26
N ASN A 479 -11.58 12.01 12.42
CA ASN A 479 -11.44 12.04 10.98
C ASN A 479 -12.72 12.58 10.35
N SER A 480 -12.65 13.77 9.77
CA SER A 480 -13.82 14.40 9.15
C SER A 480 -13.51 15.07 7.84
N HIS A 481 -14.49 15.03 6.94
CA HIS A 481 -14.50 15.78 5.70
C HIS A 481 -15.83 16.53 5.62
N LEU A 482 -15.78 17.85 5.69
CA LEU A 482 -16.93 18.72 5.43
C LEU A 482 -16.75 19.43 4.09
N THR A 483 -17.72 19.30 3.19
CA THR A 483 -17.82 20.09 1.97
C THR A 483 -19.03 21.00 2.05
N GLU A 484 -18.83 22.32 2.00
CA GLU A 484 -19.91 23.31 1.88
C GLU A 484 -19.88 23.92 0.48
N VAL A 485 -21.02 23.89 -0.20
CA VAL A 485 -21.21 24.46 -1.53
C VAL A 485 -22.34 25.49 -1.47
N ARG A 486 -22.08 26.68 -1.99
CA ARG A 486 -23.11 27.73 -2.16
C ARG A 486 -23.14 28.13 -3.61
N MET A 487 -24.32 28.07 -4.23
CA MET A 487 -24.50 28.44 -5.63
C MET A 487 -25.59 29.48 -5.76
N THR A 488 -25.34 30.47 -6.62
CA THR A 488 -26.37 31.39 -7.10
C THR A 488 -26.61 31.10 -8.57
N VAL A 489 -27.86 30.77 -8.92
CA VAL A 489 -28.26 30.43 -10.29
C VAL A 489 -29.10 31.57 -10.86
N GLY A 490 -28.61 32.16 -11.94
CA GLY A 490 -29.26 33.23 -12.71
C GLY A 490 -30.38 32.72 -13.61
N THR A 491 -31.18 33.67 -14.12
CA THR A 491 -32.32 33.39 -15.01
C THR A 491 -31.95 32.74 -16.34
N ASP A 492 -30.71 32.91 -16.78
CA ASP A 492 -30.15 32.40 -18.03
C ASP A 492 -29.35 31.10 -17.83
N GLY A 493 -29.38 30.52 -16.62
CA GLY A 493 -28.59 29.35 -16.26
C GLY A 493 -27.15 29.67 -15.84
N GLN A 494 -26.71 30.93 -15.95
CA GLN A 494 -25.40 31.35 -15.46
C GLN A 494 -25.34 31.17 -13.95
N THR A 495 -24.34 30.43 -13.50
CA THR A 495 -24.21 30.02 -12.12
C THR A 495 -22.85 30.38 -11.59
N ARG A 496 -22.85 30.99 -10.41
CA ARG A 496 -21.65 31.20 -9.62
C ARG A 496 -21.70 30.30 -8.40
N GLY A 497 -20.63 29.56 -8.16
CA GLY A 497 -20.48 28.70 -7.00
C GLY A 497 -19.26 29.06 -6.16
N ASP A 498 -19.42 28.98 -4.84
CA ASP A 498 -18.37 29.03 -3.85
C ASP A 498 -18.33 27.69 -3.10
N VAL A 499 -17.14 27.09 -3.01
CA VAL A 499 -16.91 25.79 -2.36
C VAL A 499 -15.88 25.94 -1.26
N GLU A 500 -16.18 25.40 -0.08
CA GLU A 500 -15.26 25.29 1.05
C GLU A 500 -15.19 23.83 1.51
N MET A 501 -13.98 23.29 1.60
CA MET A 501 -13.71 21.95 2.11
C MET A 501 -12.83 22.03 3.35
N ILE A 502 -13.29 21.42 4.44
CA ILE A 502 -12.55 21.28 5.70
C ILE A 502 -12.26 19.80 5.89
N LEU A 503 -10.98 19.44 5.79
CA LEU A 503 -10.50 18.09 5.99
C LEU A 503 -9.68 18.05 7.28
N ASP A 504 -10.03 17.15 8.20
CA ASP A 504 -9.41 17.03 9.52
C ASP A 504 -9.04 15.57 9.82
N GLY A 505 -7.86 15.36 10.41
CA GLY A 505 -7.28 14.05 10.64
C GLY A 505 -6.75 13.40 9.36
N GLU A 506 -7.07 12.12 9.18
CA GLU A 506 -6.60 11.31 8.05
C GLU A 506 -6.95 11.91 6.66
N PRO A 507 -8.18 12.39 6.36
CA PRO A 507 -8.49 13.05 5.09
C PRO A 507 -7.57 14.25 4.78
N GLY A 508 -7.28 15.08 5.79
CA GLY A 508 -6.44 16.25 5.62
C GLY A 508 -4.97 15.89 5.40
N SER A 509 -4.46 14.90 6.16
CA SER A 509 -3.11 14.36 5.97
C SER A 509 -2.91 13.74 4.59
N LEU A 510 -3.88 12.95 4.10
CA LEU A 510 -3.84 12.33 2.78
C LEU A 510 -3.85 13.38 1.67
N LEU A 511 -4.72 14.39 1.73
CA LEU A 511 -4.74 15.47 0.74
C LEU A 511 -3.39 16.21 0.68
N LEU A 512 -2.82 16.58 1.83
CA LEU A 512 -1.54 17.29 1.86
C LEU A 512 -0.38 16.44 1.33
N GLY A 513 -0.41 15.13 1.62
CA GLY A 513 0.55 14.17 1.07
C GLY A 513 0.42 14.06 -0.45
N ALA A 514 -0.81 13.94 -0.94
CA ALA A 514 -1.12 13.90 -2.35
C ALA A 514 -0.60 15.12 -3.12
N LEU A 515 -0.84 16.31 -2.56
CA LEU A 515 -0.41 17.57 -3.14
C LEU A 515 1.12 17.69 -3.17
N ASP A 516 1.83 17.18 -2.16
CA ASP A 516 3.29 17.10 -2.18
C ASP A 516 3.77 16.23 -3.32
N THR A 517 3.26 15.01 -3.44
CA THR A 517 3.67 14.06 -4.49
C THR A 517 3.41 14.63 -5.89
N ILE A 518 2.24 15.23 -6.12
CA ILE A 518 1.91 15.84 -7.42
C ILE A 518 2.83 17.02 -7.72
N SER A 519 3.06 17.89 -6.73
CA SER A 519 3.92 19.07 -6.86
C SER A 519 5.36 18.68 -7.20
N GLU A 520 5.91 17.70 -6.47
CA GLU A 520 7.26 17.18 -6.67
C GLU A 520 7.41 16.51 -8.04
N LYS A 521 6.45 15.68 -8.44
CA LYS A 521 6.47 14.98 -9.74
C LYS A 521 6.37 15.95 -10.93
N ASN A 522 5.53 16.97 -10.81
CA ASN A 522 5.28 17.92 -11.90
C ASN A 522 6.23 19.13 -11.87
N GLY A 523 7.01 19.31 -10.81
CA GLY A 523 7.83 20.51 -10.59
C GLY A 523 7.00 21.78 -10.42
N THR A 524 5.77 21.66 -9.90
CA THR A 524 4.83 22.76 -9.64
C THR A 524 4.75 23.05 -8.15
N ASP A 525 4.10 24.16 -7.76
CA ASP A 525 3.75 24.37 -6.36
C ASP A 525 2.44 23.65 -5.98
N ARG A 526 2.16 23.54 -4.67
CA ARG A 526 0.92 22.91 -4.16
C ARG A 526 -0.34 23.64 -4.63
N ARG A 527 -0.26 24.94 -4.91
CA ARG A 527 -1.40 25.77 -5.29
C ARG A 527 -1.85 25.43 -6.72
N ASP A 528 -0.90 25.17 -7.60
CA ASP A 528 -1.18 24.70 -8.96
C ASP A 528 -1.74 23.27 -8.94
N ALA A 529 -1.19 22.39 -8.09
CA ALA A 529 -1.69 21.02 -7.94
C ALA A 529 -3.15 20.98 -7.45
N VAL A 530 -3.47 21.74 -6.40
CA VAL A 530 -4.85 21.81 -5.88
C VAL A 530 -5.80 22.49 -6.87
N ARG A 531 -5.32 23.45 -7.67
CA ARG A 531 -6.11 24.05 -8.76
C ARG A 531 -6.48 23.02 -9.82
N GLN A 532 -5.51 22.24 -10.28
CA GLN A 532 -5.75 21.20 -11.29
C GLN A 532 -6.74 20.15 -10.78
N TRP A 533 -6.60 19.75 -9.51
CA TRP A 533 -7.55 18.86 -8.86
C TRP A 533 -8.96 19.46 -8.83
N CYS A 534 -9.15 20.65 -8.25
CA CYS A 534 -10.48 21.30 -8.18
C CYS A 534 -11.10 21.54 -9.57
N GLU A 535 -10.29 21.90 -10.58
CA GLU A 535 -10.76 22.05 -11.96
C GLU A 535 -11.22 20.72 -12.56
N SER A 536 -10.52 19.62 -12.29
CA SER A 536 -10.90 18.28 -12.74
C SER A 536 -12.22 17.86 -12.08
N GLU A 537 -12.30 17.99 -10.75
CA GLU A 537 -13.48 17.67 -9.97
C GLU A 537 -14.72 18.44 -10.45
N ILE A 538 -14.63 19.77 -10.58
CA ILE A 538 -15.80 20.56 -10.99
C ILE A 538 -16.22 20.30 -12.44
N ARG A 539 -15.25 20.06 -13.34
CA ARG A 539 -15.54 19.76 -14.75
C ARG A 539 -16.10 18.36 -14.98
N SER A 540 -15.93 17.43 -14.03
CA SER A 540 -16.60 16.13 -14.05
C SER A 540 -18.13 16.27 -14.01
N THR A 541 -18.61 17.36 -13.39
CA THR A 541 -20.04 17.68 -13.24
C THR A 541 -20.48 18.75 -14.23
N TYR A 542 -19.76 19.86 -14.29
CA TYR A 542 -20.06 21.03 -15.13
C TYR A 542 -18.93 21.21 -16.14
N ALA A 543 -19.07 20.60 -17.32
CA ALA A 543 -17.98 20.52 -18.29
C ALA A 543 -17.41 21.89 -18.73
N ASP A 544 -18.24 22.94 -18.72
CA ASP A 544 -17.86 24.31 -19.06
C ASP A 544 -17.36 25.13 -17.85
N ALA A 545 -17.30 24.55 -16.66
CA ALA A 545 -16.94 25.26 -15.45
C ALA A 545 -15.49 25.79 -15.49
N ALA A 546 -15.36 27.03 -15.04
CA ALA A 546 -14.10 27.73 -14.87
C ALA A 546 -13.88 28.09 -13.41
N VAL A 547 -12.77 27.63 -12.83
CA VAL A 547 -12.36 28.00 -11.47
C VAL A 547 -11.76 29.42 -11.48
N THR A 548 -12.46 30.36 -10.86
CA THR A 548 -12.11 31.79 -10.84
C THR A 548 -11.17 32.16 -9.71
N SER A 549 -11.23 31.44 -8.59
CA SER A 549 -10.33 31.66 -7.44
C SER A 549 -10.04 30.35 -6.72
N ILE A 550 -8.88 30.27 -6.05
CA ILE A 550 -8.52 29.12 -5.22
C ILE A 550 -7.56 29.52 -4.10
N GLU A 551 -7.79 28.91 -2.95
CA GLU A 551 -7.01 29.03 -1.73
C GLU A 551 -6.85 27.66 -1.06
N LEU A 552 -5.62 27.38 -0.60
CA LEU A 552 -5.28 26.24 0.23
C LEU A 552 -4.65 26.78 1.51
N ARG A 553 -5.18 26.41 2.67
CA ARG A 553 -4.59 26.72 3.98
C ARG A 553 -4.38 25.45 4.78
N GLU A 554 -3.15 25.25 5.23
CA GLU A 554 -2.83 24.26 6.26
C GLU A 554 -2.93 24.97 7.62
N THR A 555 -3.98 24.69 8.39
CA THR A 555 -4.19 25.38 9.68
C THR A 555 -3.42 24.71 10.81
N SER A 556 -3.18 23.41 10.67
CA SER A 556 -2.39 22.57 11.56
C SER A 556 -2.04 21.28 10.81
N PRO A 557 -1.07 20.48 11.28
CA PRO A 557 -0.91 19.12 10.79
C PRO A 557 -2.25 18.38 10.83
N GLY A 558 -2.55 17.61 9.79
CA GLY A 558 -3.80 16.85 9.64
C GLY A 558 -5.01 17.69 9.24
N ARG A 559 -4.88 19.03 9.16
CA ARG A 559 -6.02 19.90 8.87
C ARG A 559 -5.78 20.82 7.69
N ALA A 560 -6.53 20.57 6.62
CA ALA A 560 -6.49 21.32 5.38
C ALA A 560 -7.83 22.01 5.12
N LEU A 561 -7.76 23.28 4.72
CA LEU A 561 -8.87 24.05 4.18
C LEU A 561 -8.62 24.31 2.70
N VAL A 562 -9.54 23.88 1.84
CA VAL A 562 -9.54 24.21 0.41
C VAL A 562 -10.76 25.06 0.13
N SER A 563 -10.57 26.24 -0.44
CA SER A 563 -11.67 27.12 -0.84
C SER A 563 -11.49 27.53 -2.29
N PHE A 564 -12.53 27.44 -3.11
CA PHE A 564 -12.47 27.88 -4.49
C PHE A 564 -13.82 28.40 -4.97
N ALA A 565 -13.80 29.25 -6.00
CA ALA A 565 -15.00 29.73 -6.65
C ALA A 565 -15.00 29.31 -8.12
N PHE A 566 -16.18 29.07 -8.69
CA PHE A 566 -16.35 28.68 -10.09
C PHE A 566 -17.53 29.39 -10.76
N GLU A 567 -17.48 29.46 -12.07
CA GLU A 567 -18.55 29.95 -12.94
C GLU A 567 -18.85 28.92 -14.04
N THR A 568 -20.13 28.75 -14.38
CA THR A 568 -20.65 27.86 -15.44
C THR A 568 -21.95 28.45 -16.02
N HIS A 569 -22.33 28.09 -17.24
CA HIS A 569 -23.39 28.74 -18.01
C HIS A 569 -24.62 27.87 -18.32
N GLU A 570 -24.57 26.55 -18.10
CA GLU A 570 -25.67 25.62 -18.43
C GLU A 570 -26.00 24.66 -17.28
N VAL A 571 -26.50 25.21 -16.15
CA VAL A 571 -26.89 24.40 -14.98
C VAL A 571 -28.38 24.05 -14.96
N ILE A 572 -29.20 24.66 -15.81
CA ILE A 572 -30.63 24.30 -15.96
C ILE A 572 -30.82 23.62 -17.32
N VAL A 573 -31.39 22.42 -17.31
CA VAL A 573 -31.71 21.64 -18.52
C VAL A 573 -33.17 21.19 -18.41
N ASP A 574 -34.04 21.58 -19.35
CA ASP A 574 -35.47 21.21 -19.39
C ASP A 574 -36.25 21.48 -18.08
N ASP A 575 -36.14 22.70 -17.51
CA ASP A 575 -36.76 23.12 -16.22
C ASP A 575 -36.32 22.32 -14.99
N ILE A 576 -35.25 21.55 -15.16
CA ILE A 576 -34.63 20.77 -14.12
C ILE A 576 -33.31 21.47 -13.78
N LEU A 577 -33.02 21.63 -12.50
CA LEU A 577 -31.66 21.87 -12.03
C LEU A 577 -31.04 20.47 -11.84
N PRO A 578 -30.36 19.91 -12.86
CA PRO A 578 -29.72 18.63 -12.69
C PRO A 578 -28.64 18.89 -11.65
N HIS A 579 -28.56 18.05 -10.63
CA HIS A 579 -27.38 18.00 -9.78
C HIS A 579 -27.28 19.05 -8.67
N LEU A 580 -28.29 19.11 -7.79
CA LEU A 580 -28.01 19.46 -6.39
C LEU A 580 -27.00 18.49 -5.73
N SER A 581 -26.70 17.36 -6.39
CA SER A 581 -26.07 16.19 -5.81
C SER A 581 -25.11 15.47 -6.76
N ALA A 582 -24.97 15.84 -8.04
CA ALA A 582 -23.90 15.25 -8.86
C ALA A 582 -22.58 15.91 -8.51
N TYR A 583 -22.02 15.45 -7.40
CA TYR A 583 -20.70 14.86 -7.34
C TYR A 583 -19.50 15.51 -8.09
N PRO A 584 -19.21 16.83 -8.01
CA PRO A 584 -17.81 17.22 -8.12
C PRO A 584 -17.04 16.79 -6.87
N PHE A 585 -17.73 16.49 -5.76
CA PHE A 585 -17.12 16.06 -4.50
C PHE A 585 -17.89 14.84 -3.96
N PRO A 586 -17.70 13.65 -4.54
CA PRO A 586 -18.19 12.42 -3.92
C PRO A 586 -17.60 12.20 -2.56
N PHE A 587 -18.39 11.52 -1.72
CA PHE A 587 -17.80 10.89 -0.55
C PHE A 587 -16.80 9.89 -1.08
N ASP A 588 -15.52 10.23 -0.98
CA ASP A 588 -14.40 9.37 -1.32
C ASP A 588 -14.21 8.29 -0.24
N ALA A 589 -15.33 7.66 0.12
CA ALA A 589 -15.42 6.51 0.99
C ALA A 589 -15.30 5.22 0.18
N GLY A 590 -15.21 5.30 -1.16
CA GLY A 590 -15.10 4.16 -2.09
C GLY A 590 -16.27 3.18 -2.04
N LEU A 591 -17.49 3.68 -1.77
CA LEU A 591 -18.71 2.86 -1.76
C LEU A 591 -19.15 2.45 -3.18
N ASP A 592 -18.81 3.26 -4.17
CA ASP A 592 -18.97 2.98 -5.61
C ASP A 592 -18.23 1.69 -6.04
N LEU A 593 -17.12 1.37 -5.37
CA LEU A 593 -16.31 0.18 -5.66
C LEU A 593 -16.94 -1.13 -5.16
N ILE A 594 -18.04 -1.07 -4.39
CA ILE A 594 -18.63 -2.24 -3.72
C ILE A 594 -20.05 -2.57 -4.21
N GLY A 595 -20.37 -2.35 -5.49
CA GLY A 595 -21.69 -2.62 -6.10
C GLY A 595 -22.03 -4.10 -6.43
N GLN A 596 -21.32 -5.09 -5.88
CA GLN A 596 -21.62 -6.52 -6.15
C GLN A 596 -23.00 -6.95 -5.61
N VAL A 597 -23.62 -7.94 -6.25
CA VAL A 597 -24.90 -8.46 -5.75
C VAL A 597 -24.71 -9.22 -4.44
N GLU A 598 -23.66 -10.04 -4.37
CA GLU A 598 -23.29 -10.84 -3.21
C GLU A 598 -21.83 -10.58 -2.85
N ARG A 599 -21.47 -10.78 -1.58
CA ARG A 599 -20.12 -10.51 -1.09
C ARG A 599 -19.64 -11.58 -0.12
N ARG A 600 -18.42 -12.09 -0.34
CA ARG A 600 -17.82 -13.15 0.47
C ARG A 600 -16.89 -12.59 1.54
N PHE A 601 -16.26 -11.46 1.29
CA PHE A 601 -15.29 -10.86 2.19
C PHE A 601 -15.81 -9.56 2.83
N PRO A 602 -15.36 -9.19 4.04
CA PRO A 602 -15.60 -7.87 4.61
C PRO A 602 -15.20 -6.73 3.65
N VAL A 603 -15.64 -5.51 3.95
CA VAL A 603 -15.14 -4.29 3.30
C VAL A 603 -14.13 -3.64 4.25
N GLU A 604 -12.90 -3.45 3.79
CA GLU A 604 -11.89 -2.60 4.45
C GLU A 604 -12.12 -1.16 4.01
N ASN A 605 -12.38 -0.30 4.97
CA ASN A 605 -12.77 1.10 4.80
C ASN A 605 -11.64 2.09 5.09
N GLY A 606 -10.41 1.61 5.26
CA GLY A 606 -9.35 2.42 5.84
C GLY A 606 -9.76 2.77 7.26
N TYR A 607 -10.15 4.01 7.53
CA TYR A 607 -10.32 4.56 8.87
C TYR A 607 -11.78 4.92 9.18
N PRO A 608 -12.22 4.83 10.45
CA PRO A 608 -13.50 5.41 10.87
C PRO A 608 -13.51 6.92 10.58
N SER A 609 -14.59 7.42 9.99
CA SER A 609 -14.68 8.80 9.50
C SER A 609 -16.12 9.30 9.40
N THR A 610 -16.28 10.62 9.39
CA THR A 610 -17.55 11.29 9.11
C THR A 610 -17.40 12.22 7.91
N TRP A 611 -18.23 12.03 6.90
CA TRP A 611 -18.25 12.84 5.70
C TRP A 611 -19.57 13.59 5.64
N THR A 612 -19.51 14.91 5.58
CA THR A 612 -20.69 15.78 5.55
C THR A 612 -20.62 16.67 4.32
N ARG A 613 -21.73 16.76 3.60
CA ARG A 613 -21.90 17.65 2.46
C ARG A 613 -23.09 18.54 2.70
N ARG A 614 -22.89 19.85 2.55
CA ARG A 614 -23.94 20.87 2.65
C ARG A 614 -23.99 21.66 1.36
N ILE A 615 -25.15 21.70 0.72
CA ILE A 615 -25.33 22.45 -0.52
C ILE A 615 -26.47 23.43 -0.32
N THR A 616 -26.22 24.70 -0.62
CA THR A 616 -27.23 25.75 -0.67
C THR A 616 -27.28 26.30 -2.08
N VAL A 617 -28.45 26.25 -2.70
CA VAL A 617 -28.69 26.86 -4.01
C VAL A 617 -29.73 27.96 -3.85
N ASP A 618 -29.32 29.18 -4.19
CA ASP A 618 -30.18 30.34 -4.27
C ASP A 618 -30.49 30.64 -5.73
N LEU A 619 -31.77 30.54 -6.10
CA LEU A 619 -32.26 30.97 -7.40
C LEU A 619 -32.44 32.49 -7.36
N GLU A 620 -31.81 33.22 -8.29
CA GLU A 620 -32.08 34.65 -8.44
C GLU A 620 -33.58 34.89 -8.69
N PRO A 621 -34.14 36.05 -8.29
CA PRO A 621 -35.54 36.36 -8.50
C PRO A 621 -35.96 36.29 -9.97
N SER A 622 -36.44 35.12 -10.35
CA SER A 622 -36.73 34.74 -11.73
C SER A 622 -38.20 34.33 -11.87
N GLU A 623 -38.54 34.00 -13.11
CA GLU A 623 -39.76 33.27 -13.45
C GLU A 623 -39.80 31.88 -12.80
N TYR A 624 -38.77 31.37 -12.10
CA TYR A 624 -38.81 30.03 -11.51
C TYR A 624 -39.07 30.04 -9.99
N ALA A 625 -39.81 29.04 -9.54
CA ALA A 625 -39.95 28.68 -8.12
C ALA A 625 -39.61 27.20 -7.94
N VAL A 626 -39.07 26.83 -6.77
CA VAL A 626 -38.82 25.43 -6.42
C VAL A 626 -40.17 24.71 -6.30
N ALA A 627 -40.39 23.68 -7.10
CA ALA A 627 -41.63 22.90 -7.11
C ALA A 627 -41.57 21.69 -6.19
N ALA A 628 -40.45 20.98 -6.19
CA ALA A 628 -40.22 19.79 -5.36
C ALA A 628 -38.72 19.56 -5.14
N VAL A 629 -38.41 18.89 -4.03
CA VAL A 629 -37.08 18.39 -3.69
C VAL A 629 -37.13 16.87 -3.47
N PRO A 630 -35.98 16.17 -3.51
CA PRO A 630 -35.93 14.74 -3.20
C PRO A 630 -36.47 14.41 -1.80
N SER A 631 -36.80 13.13 -1.58
CA SER A 631 -37.23 12.65 -0.26
C SER A 631 -36.03 12.49 0.67
N ASN A 632 -36.22 12.79 1.96
CA ASN A 632 -35.19 12.55 2.97
C ASN A 632 -34.93 11.05 3.14
N VAL A 633 -33.67 10.70 3.34
CA VAL A 633 -33.21 9.33 3.59
C VAL A 633 -32.53 9.26 4.95
N ASP A 634 -32.81 8.20 5.71
CA ASP A 634 -32.24 7.97 7.02
C ASP A 634 -31.98 6.47 7.20
N ILE A 635 -30.73 6.04 7.03
CA ILE A 635 -30.31 4.64 7.05
C ILE A 635 -29.23 4.47 8.13
N HIS A 636 -29.47 3.58 9.10
CA HIS A 636 -28.51 3.30 10.18
C HIS A 636 -28.28 1.80 10.35
N ASP A 637 -27.00 1.45 10.46
CA ASP A 637 -26.52 0.15 10.94
C ASP A 637 -25.47 0.34 12.05
N ARG A 638 -25.03 -0.73 12.71
CA ARG A 638 -23.96 -0.68 13.71
C ARG A 638 -22.61 -0.21 13.14
N GLU A 639 -22.36 -0.37 11.84
CA GLU A 639 -21.04 -0.16 11.22
C GLU A 639 -21.01 1.04 10.26
N ILE A 640 -22.16 1.41 9.70
CA ILE A 640 -22.33 2.53 8.75
C ILE A 640 -23.65 3.27 9.02
N ALA A 641 -23.71 4.56 8.70
CA ALA A 641 -24.96 5.30 8.64
C ALA A 641 -24.92 6.36 7.53
N PHE A 642 -26.08 6.65 6.97
CA PHE A 642 -26.26 7.69 5.98
C PHE A 642 -27.55 8.46 6.27
N GLU A 643 -27.44 9.77 6.34
CA GLU A 643 -28.57 10.69 6.45
C GLU A 643 -28.52 11.66 5.28
N SER A 644 -29.67 11.90 4.64
CA SER A 644 -29.83 12.91 3.59
C SER A 644 -31.12 13.71 3.86
N ARG A 645 -30.98 15.04 3.94
CA ARG A 645 -32.08 15.97 4.24
C ARG A 645 -32.13 17.06 3.19
N PHE A 646 -33.33 17.32 2.68
CA PHE A 646 -33.63 18.42 1.76
C PHE A 646 -34.67 19.35 2.35
N GLU A 647 -34.42 20.66 2.25
CA GLU A 647 -35.31 21.70 2.75
C GLU A 647 -35.46 22.82 1.72
N ILE A 648 -36.69 23.32 1.56
CA ILE A 648 -36.98 24.51 0.76
C ILE A 648 -37.19 25.67 1.72
N GLN A 649 -36.40 26.75 1.56
CA GLN A 649 -36.59 27.99 2.32
C GLN A 649 -37.24 29.04 1.41
N GLY A 650 -38.51 29.35 1.67
CA GLY A 650 -39.30 30.26 0.83
C GLY A 650 -39.69 29.60 -0.50
N GLU A 651 -39.45 30.28 -1.62
CA GLU A 651 -39.69 29.75 -2.98
C GLU A 651 -38.41 29.66 -3.84
N GLN A 652 -37.26 30.10 -3.33
CA GLN A 652 -36.06 30.37 -4.13
C GLN A 652 -34.79 29.70 -3.62
N THR A 653 -34.77 29.24 -2.36
CA THR A 653 -33.58 28.62 -1.77
C THR A 653 -33.85 27.13 -1.52
N VAL A 654 -32.96 26.28 -2.00
CA VAL A 654 -32.91 24.86 -1.64
C VAL A 654 -31.66 24.60 -0.81
N ARG A 655 -31.82 23.85 0.27
CA ARG A 655 -30.72 23.33 1.08
C ARG A 655 -30.75 21.81 1.09
N SER A 656 -29.58 21.21 0.96
CA SER A 656 -29.36 19.80 1.26
C SER A 656 -28.24 19.63 2.26
N GLU A 657 -28.41 18.68 3.17
CA GLU A 657 -27.36 18.19 4.05
C GLU A 657 -27.33 16.67 4.00
N GLU A 658 -26.16 16.12 3.68
CA GLU A 658 -25.94 14.69 3.65
C GLU A 658 -24.76 14.34 4.54
N THR A 659 -24.90 13.28 5.34
CA THR A 659 -23.84 12.79 6.21
C THR A 659 -23.69 11.29 6.09
N LEU A 660 -22.49 10.85 5.71
CA LEU A 660 -22.05 9.45 5.74
C LEU A 660 -21.13 9.24 6.95
N THR A 661 -21.48 8.31 7.83
CA THR A 661 -20.65 7.93 8.98
C THR A 661 -20.15 6.50 8.82
N LEU A 662 -18.83 6.35 8.74
CA LEU A 662 -18.15 5.06 8.82
C LEU A 662 -17.69 4.84 10.26
N ARG A 663 -18.36 3.96 11.00
CA ARG A 663 -18.09 3.74 12.44
C ARG A 663 -16.90 2.81 12.69
N ARG A 664 -16.47 2.06 11.68
CA ARG A 664 -15.38 1.07 11.77
C ARG A 664 -14.51 1.08 10.52
N SER A 665 -13.23 0.78 10.72
CA SER A 665 -12.26 0.52 9.66
C SER A 665 -12.61 -0.70 8.81
N ARG A 666 -13.32 -1.68 9.38
CA ARG A 666 -13.75 -2.89 8.70
C ARG A 666 -15.23 -3.12 8.90
N MET A 667 -15.96 -3.14 7.80
CA MET A 667 -17.39 -3.46 7.76
C MET A 667 -17.56 -4.94 7.40
N LEU A 668 -18.34 -5.65 8.20
CA LEU A 668 -18.56 -7.08 8.04
C LEU A 668 -19.61 -7.35 6.96
N THR A 669 -19.54 -8.55 6.36
CA THR A 669 -20.43 -8.96 5.26
C THR A 669 -21.91 -8.86 5.61
N ARG A 670 -22.29 -9.03 6.88
CA ARG A 670 -23.68 -8.86 7.35
C ARG A 670 -24.23 -7.44 7.22
N SER A 671 -23.36 -6.44 7.15
CA SER A 671 -23.71 -5.01 7.05
C SER A 671 -23.63 -4.54 5.59
N TYR A 672 -23.26 -5.43 4.67
CA TYR A 672 -23.02 -5.11 3.27
C TYR A 672 -24.30 -4.72 2.53
N GLU A 673 -25.42 -5.39 2.80
CA GLU A 673 -26.72 -5.04 2.21
C GLU A 673 -27.07 -3.58 2.54
N ILE A 674 -26.84 -3.13 3.77
CA ILE A 674 -27.07 -1.73 4.17
C ILE A 674 -26.15 -0.77 3.42
N ALA A 675 -24.88 -1.12 3.20
CA ALA A 675 -23.98 -0.28 2.42
C ALA A 675 -24.43 -0.14 0.96
N ARG A 676 -25.03 -1.19 0.38
CA ARG A 676 -25.67 -1.12 -0.94
C ARG A 676 -26.91 -0.26 -0.93
N ASP A 677 -27.78 -0.40 0.07
CA ASP A 677 -28.96 0.48 0.20
C ASP A 677 -28.54 1.96 0.29
N ILE A 678 -27.41 2.25 0.95
CA ILE A 678 -26.82 3.59 1.02
C ILE A 678 -26.28 4.03 -0.34
N LEU A 679 -25.57 3.15 -1.08
CA LEU A 679 -25.09 3.45 -2.43
C LEU A 679 -26.26 3.75 -3.38
N ASP A 680 -27.30 2.90 -3.37
CA ASP A 680 -28.51 3.09 -4.15
C ASP A 680 -29.21 4.40 -3.76
N ALA A 681 -29.28 4.72 -2.46
CA ALA A 681 -29.84 5.98 -1.97
C ALA A 681 -29.01 7.20 -2.40
N GLN A 682 -27.68 7.08 -2.45
CA GLN A 682 -26.77 8.11 -2.93
C GLN A 682 -26.89 8.32 -4.44
N GLU A 683 -26.99 7.25 -5.22
CA GLU A 683 -27.25 7.32 -6.67
C GLU A 683 -28.62 7.93 -6.95
N MET A 684 -29.66 7.52 -6.20
CA MET A 684 -30.98 8.11 -6.30
C MET A 684 -30.97 9.58 -5.92
N ALA A 685 -30.39 9.96 -4.78
CA ALA A 685 -30.27 11.37 -4.39
C ALA A 685 -29.45 12.18 -5.41
N GLY A 686 -28.39 11.60 -5.97
CA GLY A 686 -27.56 12.09 -7.08
C GLY A 686 -28.33 12.35 -8.38
N ALA A 687 -29.24 11.45 -8.72
CA ALA A 687 -30.07 11.49 -9.92
C ALA A 687 -31.37 12.29 -9.75
N THR A 688 -31.85 12.47 -8.52
CA THR A 688 -33.11 13.17 -8.25
C THR A 688 -32.86 14.66 -8.30
N SER A 689 -33.41 15.29 -9.33
CA SER A 689 -33.17 16.70 -9.62
C SER A 689 -34.17 17.62 -8.94
N VAL A 690 -33.82 18.89 -8.74
CA VAL A 690 -34.81 19.89 -8.28
C VAL A 690 -35.70 20.24 -9.45
N LEU A 691 -37.00 20.08 -9.25
CA LEU A 691 -37.99 20.51 -10.22
C LEU A 691 -38.24 22.00 -10.04
N LEU A 692 -38.02 22.76 -11.10
CA LEU A 692 -38.39 24.17 -11.17
C LEU A 692 -39.77 24.28 -11.83
N LYS A 693 -40.56 25.28 -11.43
CA LYS A 693 -41.81 25.65 -12.12
C LYS A 693 -41.76 27.12 -12.49
N GLU A 694 -42.21 27.44 -13.70
CA GLU A 694 -42.45 28.83 -14.07
C GLU A 694 -43.56 29.43 -13.19
N ARG A 695 -43.35 30.67 -12.75
CA ARG A 695 -44.27 31.52 -12.01
C ARG A 695 -45.26 32.07 -13.03
N PRO A 696 -46.55 32.11 -12.70
CA PRO A 696 -47.53 32.71 -13.59
C PRO A 696 -47.17 34.17 -13.84
N ALA A 697 -47.09 34.56 -15.11
CA ALA A 697 -46.91 35.95 -15.52
C ALA A 697 -48.05 36.80 -14.94
N ASN A 698 -47.69 37.77 -14.09
CA ASN A 698 -48.63 38.74 -13.53
C ASN A 698 -49.03 39.82 -14.54
#